data_AF-A0A812HQB2-F1
#
_entry.id   AF-A0A812HQB2-F1
#
_cell.length_a   1.000
_cell.length_b   1.000
_cell.length_c   1.000
_cell.angle_alpha   90.00
_cell.angle_beta   90.00
_cell.angle_gamma   90.00
#
_symmetry.space_group_name_H-M   'P 1'
#
loop_
_entity.id
_entity.type
_entity.pdbx_description
1 polymer ?
#
loop_
_entity_poly.entity_id
_entity_poly.type
_entity_poly.pdbx_seq_one_letter_code
_entity_poly.pdbx_strand_id
1 'polypeptide(L)'
;MTERRKREKTAADDGNPVDASAKKAKTDGAAPMQLVAETSPMGAHKAAASADAIEASPAAVAGLWSPPANETDSAVPCLRKLVPQTRARAMEWLRDNMKAHVGTPANIENVPPLRIQPPSGQKKLSNAAGYKEIWDLKNMINSLNNSGVYEAGSTIWILSVPLDDEVEDSWSNYVQLGSEVFARSNKTGLVVLGLSIPACLDAVPTTTLPTFVKAIGAQKMCMAFYVMLALAFREKDEQRVKELMLLSLGVTVSFFVNLNETERIVEQTRANFQAKSLGKSCADSWLTWSLRAIRVAELHSVKLSGSDKSATALGDLGLKMDGKSVSRNHTQCLGLQQAMLTEDSIALLRTTERLFKEKALTQDYTKLLRILKVIQNASAHHRASYDMVETANWVISACLAELLRGSVEPSFFTVSALDPLHKPGFVALLITRHRLINYLSCVVSVLDDAASKTEMQAVLQHFLTPIAFNEKFPVRSSAAESGGSTGQDPSDDKQEEVAEEGSSPLQDLQASLKHMCSKKLAALLHDCMDGAYDEGLVEVATNSKFEEVVTDPAQMEKSDKGEKKTLANLVVAVRGFQAMLENARVGTRNSCSDTSAPSLSLRTLARLSSDPELPSVQLEERKEVWSKAQACRRKLCHVAQATTSTEIMAAVERFKENVVKPRTNLKLNEAHMLVILSLDCVQEPTTTPWRQTQKGLDKKLLEAPMQYLKALNKSFEIGFVFDGRNKGHREAVAADCQDLSEGMVLYLPRERRERGASTTEERSRTVPFSDVLHEAFYVRFGCGNRSKVALAKKDDSNAGSLYLNVPRATALPRVAQSAKRSALGVAVDVAMAPKSYEEEAVPWFWLESKPMTFWKQFVAAWSAGFVVDLRMTTQLPLACLSAAIPYLGFASSNKHAAFMSNVLDLAALEHICKNGHYLYSQELASAVKDLYSDELETPINQDIAVESDGEAGES
;
A
#
# COMPACT_ATOMS: atom_id res chain seq x y z
N MET A 1 39.65 -34.91 -38.36
CA MET A 1 38.27 -35.23 -38.77
C MET A 1 37.42 -34.04 -38.37
N THR A 2 36.85 -33.22 -39.25
CA THR A 2 36.87 -33.18 -40.73
C THR A 2 36.67 -31.69 -41.09
N GLU A 3 37.68 -30.98 -41.62
CA GLU A 3 37.81 -30.55 -43.03
C GLU A 3 36.52 -29.91 -43.63
N ARG A 4 36.49 -28.78 -44.36
CA ARG A 4 37.45 -27.82 -45.01
C ARG A 4 36.63 -26.54 -45.40
N ARG A 5 37.08 -25.40 -45.99
CA ARG A 5 38.34 -24.85 -46.57
C ARG A 5 38.24 -23.29 -46.72
N LYS A 6 39.34 -22.53 -46.49
CA LYS A 6 39.91 -21.40 -47.30
C LYS A 6 39.05 -20.17 -47.73
N ARG A 7 39.48 -18.89 -47.54
CA ARG A 7 40.63 -18.06 -48.05
C ARG A 7 40.37 -17.39 -49.42
N GLU A 8 40.38 -16.05 -49.54
CA GLU A 8 41.49 -15.09 -49.87
C GLU A 8 41.74 -14.84 -51.37
N LYS A 9 42.21 -13.61 -51.68
CA LYS A 9 42.76 -13.05 -52.97
C LYS A 9 41.79 -12.28 -53.89
N THR A 10 42.17 -11.26 -54.68
CA THR A 10 43.12 -10.09 -54.62
C THR A 10 43.46 -9.67 -56.07
N ALA A 11 43.33 -8.39 -56.44
CA ALA A 11 43.86 -7.73 -57.66
C ALA A 11 43.38 -8.28 -59.03
N ALA A 12 43.30 -7.52 -60.14
CA ALA A 12 43.19 -6.07 -60.42
C ALA A 12 42.69 -5.95 -61.91
N ASP A 13 42.84 -4.92 -62.76
CA ASP A 13 43.51 -3.59 -62.74
C ASP A 13 42.92 -2.69 -63.89
N ASP A 14 43.61 -1.60 -64.25
CA ASP A 14 43.52 -0.80 -65.50
C ASP A 14 42.33 0.16 -65.77
N GLY A 15 42.62 1.27 -66.47
CA GLY A 15 41.65 2.05 -67.28
C GLY A 15 41.37 3.51 -66.84
N ASN A 16 42.05 4.50 -67.43
CA ASN A 16 41.80 5.95 -67.24
C ASN A 16 41.20 6.60 -68.54
N PRO A 17 40.98 7.93 -68.73
CA PRO A 17 39.68 8.42 -69.21
C PRO A 17 39.72 9.25 -70.52
N VAL A 18 38.55 9.48 -71.16
CA VAL A 18 38.37 10.46 -72.26
C VAL A 18 36.97 11.10 -72.22
N ASP A 19 36.89 12.38 -72.61
CA ASP A 19 35.66 13.18 -72.81
C ASP A 19 34.72 12.66 -73.93
N ALA A 20 33.44 13.06 -73.83
CA ALA A 20 32.57 13.27 -75.00
C ALA A 20 31.53 14.37 -74.70
N SER A 21 31.28 15.28 -75.65
CA SER A 21 30.50 16.51 -75.41
C SER A 21 29.33 16.78 -76.35
N ALA A 22 28.32 17.46 -75.79
CA ALA A 22 27.51 18.52 -76.42
C ALA A 22 26.25 18.21 -77.29
N LYS A 23 25.36 19.22 -77.26
CA LYS A 23 24.20 19.53 -78.16
C LYS A 23 22.96 18.63 -77.97
N LYS A 24 21.74 19.19 -77.92
CA LYS A 24 21.16 20.28 -78.76
C LYS A 24 20.34 21.32 -77.98
N ALA A 25 19.98 22.42 -78.65
CA ALA A 25 19.21 23.55 -78.11
C ALA A 25 18.15 24.09 -79.09
N LYS A 26 17.20 24.87 -78.55
CA LYS A 26 16.22 25.82 -79.12
C LYS A 26 15.77 26.69 -77.94
N THR A 27 15.71 28.04 -77.89
CA THR A 27 15.47 29.11 -78.89
C THR A 27 14.03 29.07 -79.44
N ASP A 28 13.21 30.14 -79.44
CA ASP A 28 13.35 31.60 -79.24
C ASP A 28 12.05 32.14 -78.56
N GLY A 29 11.84 33.41 -78.15
CA GLY A 29 12.61 34.66 -78.19
C GLY A 29 11.71 35.90 -77.89
N ALA A 30 12.23 37.12 -78.07
CA ALA A 30 11.60 38.46 -77.87
C ALA A 30 11.16 38.82 -76.42
N ALA A 31 11.63 39.86 -75.71
CA ALA A 31 12.09 41.24 -75.98
C ALA A 31 10.98 42.32 -75.68
N PRO A 32 11.25 43.65 -75.61
CA PRO A 32 11.07 44.37 -74.34
C PRO A 32 10.08 45.55 -74.38
N MET A 33 9.76 46.13 -73.22
CA MET A 33 9.11 47.45 -73.11
C MET A 33 9.85 48.36 -72.11
N GLN A 34 9.80 49.66 -72.38
CA GLN A 34 10.57 50.70 -71.68
C GLN A 34 9.75 51.43 -70.59
N LEU A 35 10.47 52.28 -69.85
CA LEU A 35 9.98 53.15 -68.79
C LEU A 35 8.69 53.92 -69.14
N VAL A 36 7.83 54.09 -68.12
CA VAL A 36 7.34 55.42 -67.74
C VAL A 36 7.65 55.60 -66.25
N ALA A 37 8.07 56.80 -65.86
CA ALA A 37 8.26 57.18 -64.46
C ALA A 37 7.30 58.32 -64.13
N GLU A 38 6.25 58.02 -63.35
CA GLU A 38 5.29 59.03 -62.88
C GLU A 38 5.06 58.94 -61.37
N THR A 39 5.45 60.02 -60.71
CA THR A 39 4.91 60.60 -59.46
C THR A 39 4.12 59.73 -58.49
N SER A 40 4.61 59.67 -57.25
CA SER A 40 3.72 59.54 -56.08
C SER A 40 2.66 60.64 -56.09
N PRO A 41 1.42 60.34 -55.69
CA PRO A 41 1.01 60.85 -54.38
C PRO A 41 0.33 59.80 -53.49
N MET A 42 0.24 60.12 -52.20
CA MET A 42 -0.46 59.32 -51.18
C MET A 42 -1.96 59.20 -51.50
N GLY A 43 -2.43 57.99 -51.81
CA GLY A 43 -3.84 57.64 -51.76
C GLY A 43 -4.25 57.20 -50.35
N ALA A 44 -5.09 57.99 -49.66
CA ALA A 44 -5.55 57.66 -48.31
C ALA A 44 -6.57 56.50 -48.31
N HIS A 45 -6.06 55.26 -48.32
CA HIS A 45 -6.91 54.08 -48.16
C HIS A 45 -7.52 54.03 -46.76
N LYS A 46 -8.83 54.28 -46.68
CA LYS A 46 -9.64 53.98 -45.50
C LYS A 46 -9.44 52.51 -45.13
N ALA A 47 -9.20 52.24 -43.84
CA ALA A 47 -9.22 50.88 -43.33
C ALA A 47 -10.60 50.25 -43.60
N ALA A 48 -10.62 49.08 -44.23
CA ALA A 48 -11.85 48.34 -44.48
C ALA A 48 -12.39 47.78 -43.14
N ALA A 49 -13.65 48.07 -42.82
CA ALA A 49 -14.25 47.63 -41.57
C ALA A 49 -14.67 46.16 -41.63
N SER A 50 -13.89 45.28 -40.99
CA SER A 50 -14.29 43.92 -40.61
C SER A 50 -13.50 43.45 -39.39
N ALA A 51 -13.72 44.13 -38.27
CA ALA A 51 -13.35 43.63 -36.95
C ALA A 51 -14.63 43.35 -36.19
N ASP A 52 -14.93 42.07 -35.92
CA ASP A 52 -16.05 41.73 -35.03
C ASP A 52 -15.78 42.29 -33.64
N ALA A 53 -16.77 43.02 -33.13
CA ALA A 53 -16.56 43.97 -32.06
C ALA A 53 -16.56 43.30 -30.68
N ILE A 54 -15.36 43.12 -30.11
CA ILE A 54 -15.18 43.35 -28.67
C ILE A 54 -14.88 44.84 -28.50
N GLU A 55 -15.94 45.66 -28.44
CA GLU A 55 -15.82 47.08 -28.08
C GLU A 55 -15.43 47.19 -26.61
N ALA A 56 -14.11 47.21 -26.35
CA ALA A 56 -13.56 47.61 -25.07
C ALA A 56 -13.83 49.11 -24.86
N SER A 57 -14.95 49.42 -24.20
CA SER A 57 -15.33 50.79 -23.84
C SER A 57 -14.16 51.52 -23.13
N PRO A 58 -13.84 52.78 -23.50
CA PRO A 58 -12.78 53.55 -22.85
C PRO A 58 -12.93 53.69 -21.32
N ALA A 59 -14.17 53.54 -20.80
CA ALA A 59 -14.43 53.55 -19.36
C ALA A 59 -13.84 52.34 -18.59
N ALA A 60 -13.52 51.24 -19.28
CA ALA A 60 -12.95 50.04 -18.64
C ALA A 60 -11.49 50.21 -18.19
N VAL A 61 -10.79 51.26 -18.66
CA VAL A 61 -9.35 51.47 -18.44
C VAL A 61 -9.00 51.91 -17.00
N ALA A 62 -10.00 52.30 -16.20
CA ALA A 62 -9.79 52.66 -14.79
C ALA A 62 -9.49 51.44 -13.88
N GLY A 63 -9.95 50.25 -14.26
CA GLY A 63 -9.66 49.01 -13.54
C GLY A 63 -8.32 48.42 -13.98
N LEU A 64 -7.22 49.02 -13.54
CA LEU A 64 -5.89 48.45 -13.75
C LEU A 64 -5.85 47.03 -13.16
N TRP A 65 -5.23 46.09 -13.86
CA TRP A 65 -5.12 44.73 -13.35
C TRP A 65 -4.31 44.66 -12.05
N SER A 66 -4.59 43.64 -11.24
CA SER A 66 -3.75 43.26 -10.12
C SER A 66 -2.94 42.01 -10.49
N PRO A 67 -1.66 41.91 -10.09
CA PRO A 67 -0.97 40.62 -10.04
C PRO A 67 -1.72 39.65 -9.11
N PRO A 68 -1.49 38.33 -9.18
CA PRO A 68 -2.07 37.38 -8.24
C PRO A 68 -1.61 37.68 -6.81
N ALA A 69 -2.45 37.29 -5.83
CA ALA A 69 -2.17 37.55 -4.41
C ALA A 69 -0.94 36.78 -3.90
N ASN A 70 -0.56 35.69 -4.57
CA ASN A 70 0.64 34.91 -4.30
C ASN A 70 1.44 34.73 -5.60
N GLU A 71 2.75 35.02 -5.55
CA GLU A 71 3.61 34.99 -6.74
C GLU A 71 3.99 33.58 -7.22
N THR A 72 3.66 32.52 -6.46
CA THR A 72 3.81 31.13 -6.92
C THR A 72 2.60 30.63 -7.70
N ASP A 73 1.49 31.37 -7.71
CA ASP A 73 0.26 30.97 -8.39
C ASP A 73 0.46 30.89 -9.92
N SER A 74 -0.39 30.10 -10.57
CA SER A 74 -0.43 29.97 -12.02
C SER A 74 -0.61 31.32 -12.69
N ALA A 75 0.32 31.72 -13.55
CA ALA A 75 0.23 33.00 -14.25
C ALA A 75 -0.89 33.02 -15.31
N VAL A 76 -1.31 31.85 -15.82
CA VAL A 76 -2.18 31.73 -17.00
C VAL A 76 -3.51 32.48 -16.85
N PRO A 77 -4.29 32.36 -15.74
CA PRO A 77 -5.53 33.13 -15.56
C PRO A 77 -5.31 34.65 -15.47
N CYS A 78 -4.12 35.07 -15.05
CA CYS A 78 -3.72 36.47 -15.00
C CYS A 78 -3.31 36.98 -16.39
N LEU A 79 -2.42 36.26 -17.09
CA LEU A 79 -1.93 36.58 -18.43
C LEU A 79 -3.07 36.63 -19.46
N ARG A 80 -4.08 35.74 -19.36
CA ARG A 80 -5.31 35.77 -20.17
C ARG A 80 -6.06 37.12 -20.08
N LYS A 81 -5.96 37.81 -18.95
CA LYS A 81 -6.54 39.17 -18.73
C LYS A 81 -5.57 40.28 -19.11
N LEU A 82 -4.27 40.10 -18.81
CA LEU A 82 -3.22 41.08 -19.07
C LEU A 82 -3.07 41.43 -20.55
N VAL A 83 -2.83 40.41 -21.38
CA VAL A 83 -2.31 40.60 -22.73
C VAL A 83 -3.24 41.45 -23.60
N PRO A 84 -4.58 41.27 -23.57
CA PRO A 84 -5.51 42.18 -24.25
C PRO A 84 -5.44 43.63 -23.75
N GLN A 85 -5.37 43.85 -22.43
CA GLN A 85 -5.34 45.19 -21.82
C GLN A 85 -4.03 45.94 -22.15
N THR A 86 -2.88 45.28 -21.94
CA THR A 86 -1.56 45.85 -22.24
C THR A 86 -1.40 46.12 -23.73
N ARG A 87 -1.90 45.23 -24.59
CA ARG A 87 -1.92 45.44 -26.05
C ARG A 87 -2.73 46.67 -26.42
N ALA A 88 -3.94 46.84 -25.86
CA ALA A 88 -4.77 48.03 -26.12
C ALA A 88 -4.02 49.31 -25.72
N ARG A 89 -3.44 49.35 -24.51
CA ARG A 89 -2.69 50.51 -24.01
C ARG A 89 -1.40 50.79 -24.81
N ALA A 90 -0.72 49.76 -25.30
CA ALA A 90 0.46 49.91 -26.17
C ALA A 90 0.11 50.49 -27.55
N MET A 91 -1.04 50.10 -28.13
CA MET A 91 -1.52 50.64 -29.40
C MET A 91 -2.00 52.10 -29.27
N GLU A 92 -2.59 52.46 -28.14
CA GLU A 92 -2.93 53.84 -27.77
C GLU A 92 -1.65 54.68 -27.60
N TRP A 93 -0.73 54.24 -26.75
CA TRP A 93 0.56 54.90 -26.50
C TRP A 93 1.35 55.17 -27.80
N LEU A 94 1.39 54.20 -28.72
CA LEU A 94 2.04 54.38 -30.02
C LEU A 94 1.37 55.44 -30.89
N ARG A 95 0.04 55.47 -30.95
CA ARG A 95 -0.71 56.45 -31.75
C ARG A 95 -0.32 57.87 -31.39
N ASP A 96 -0.13 58.11 -30.10
CA ASP A 96 0.13 59.43 -29.55
C ASP A 96 1.63 59.78 -29.55
N ASN A 97 2.51 58.81 -29.28
CA ASN A 97 3.95 59.05 -29.07
C ASN A 97 4.87 58.73 -30.26
N MET A 98 4.43 57.94 -31.25
CA MET A 98 5.31 57.47 -32.34
C MET A 98 6.03 58.63 -33.06
N LYS A 99 5.31 59.68 -33.45
CA LYS A 99 5.88 60.85 -34.13
C LYS A 99 6.94 61.60 -33.30
N ALA A 100 6.78 61.64 -31.98
CA ALA A 100 7.64 62.41 -31.08
C ALA A 100 8.87 61.62 -30.59
N HIS A 101 8.76 60.28 -30.52
CA HIS A 101 9.73 59.46 -29.77
C HIS A 101 10.32 58.26 -30.54
N VAL A 102 9.68 57.82 -31.63
CA VAL A 102 10.14 56.70 -32.47
C VAL A 102 10.49 57.17 -33.90
N GLY A 103 9.82 58.23 -34.37
CA GLY A 103 9.95 58.78 -35.71
C GLY A 103 8.69 58.51 -36.56
N THR A 104 8.56 59.22 -37.69
CA THR A 104 7.55 58.89 -38.71
C THR A 104 7.87 57.54 -39.38
N PRO A 105 6.87 56.76 -39.84
CA PRO A 105 7.10 55.50 -40.56
C PRO A 105 8.09 55.62 -41.73
N ALA A 106 8.03 56.74 -42.48
CA ALA A 106 8.97 57.09 -43.54
C ALA A 106 10.46 57.16 -43.10
N ASN A 107 10.75 57.32 -41.81
CA ASN A 107 12.13 57.28 -41.31
C ASN A 107 12.61 55.85 -41.02
N ILE A 108 11.69 54.89 -40.85
CA ILE A 108 11.99 53.46 -40.74
C ILE A 108 12.15 52.86 -42.15
N GLU A 109 11.35 53.30 -43.13
CA GLU A 109 11.49 52.97 -44.56
C GLU A 109 12.89 53.32 -45.12
N ASN A 110 13.54 54.35 -44.55
CA ASN A 110 14.90 54.76 -44.91
C ASN A 110 16.03 53.96 -44.22
N VAL A 111 15.71 53.00 -43.35
CA VAL A 111 16.71 52.07 -42.78
C VAL A 111 16.77 50.81 -43.66
N PRO A 112 17.90 50.53 -44.33
CA PRO A 112 17.96 49.44 -45.31
C PRO A 112 17.75 48.07 -44.63
N PRO A 113 16.80 47.25 -45.09
CA PRO A 113 16.56 45.92 -44.51
C PRO A 113 17.75 45.00 -44.79
N LEU A 114 18.07 44.14 -43.82
CA LEU A 114 19.11 43.13 -43.98
C LEU A 114 18.79 42.17 -45.15
N ARG A 115 19.76 41.98 -46.05
CA ARG A 115 19.68 40.91 -47.07
C ARG A 115 19.66 39.54 -46.39
N ILE A 116 18.56 38.82 -46.53
CA ILE A 116 18.43 37.43 -46.08
C ILE A 116 19.32 36.54 -46.96
N GLN A 117 20.25 35.80 -46.36
CA GLN A 117 21.01 34.72 -46.99
C GLN A 117 21.04 33.47 -46.11
N PRO A 118 20.47 32.35 -46.56
CA PRO A 118 20.72 31.01 -46.03
C PRO A 118 21.63 30.17 -46.98
N PRO A 119 22.18 29.03 -46.55
CA PRO A 119 22.47 28.60 -45.17
C PRO A 119 23.90 28.03 -44.98
N SER A 120 24.18 27.56 -43.74
CA SER A 120 25.28 26.66 -43.33
C SER A 120 26.67 27.26 -43.02
N GLY A 121 27.43 26.54 -42.18
CA GLY A 121 28.87 26.73 -41.97
C GLY A 121 29.31 27.79 -40.95
N GLN A 122 29.00 29.07 -41.18
CA GLN A 122 29.77 30.14 -40.56
C GLN A 122 29.37 30.50 -39.11
N LYS A 123 30.14 29.97 -38.15
CA LYS A 123 30.12 30.40 -36.74
C LYS A 123 30.71 31.80 -36.56
N LYS A 124 29.87 32.85 -36.65
CA LYS A 124 30.02 34.11 -35.89
C LYS A 124 28.78 35.02 -36.05
N LEU A 125 28.01 35.18 -34.98
CA LEU A 125 27.05 36.29 -34.85
C LEU A 125 27.84 37.55 -34.50
N SER A 126 28.33 38.24 -35.54
CA SER A 126 28.96 39.55 -35.43
C SER A 126 28.52 40.43 -36.61
N ASN A 127 27.96 41.60 -36.29
CA ASN A 127 27.57 42.68 -37.21
C ASN A 127 26.22 42.51 -37.96
N ALA A 128 25.21 41.93 -37.31
CA ALA A 128 23.81 42.13 -37.70
C ALA A 128 23.33 43.53 -37.22
N ALA A 129 23.79 44.59 -37.90
CA ALA A 129 23.62 45.98 -37.50
C ALA A 129 22.44 46.71 -38.19
N GLY A 130 21.34 46.00 -38.44
CA GLY A 130 20.17 46.54 -39.16
C GLY A 130 18.90 45.75 -38.88
N TYR A 131 17.75 46.34 -39.21
CA TYR A 131 16.43 45.72 -39.02
C TYR A 131 16.09 44.74 -40.16
N LYS A 132 15.07 43.90 -39.93
CA LYS A 132 14.28 43.28 -41.01
C LYS A 132 13.15 44.23 -41.42
N GLU A 133 12.50 43.97 -42.55
CA GLU A 133 11.33 44.77 -42.95
C GLU A 133 10.23 44.72 -41.88
N ILE A 134 9.48 45.82 -41.74
CA ILE A 134 8.20 45.78 -41.02
C ILE A 134 7.29 44.78 -41.76
N TRP A 135 6.54 43.98 -41.01
CA TRP A 135 5.57 43.05 -41.58
C TRP A 135 4.65 43.72 -42.59
N ASP A 136 4.78 43.34 -43.87
CA ASP A 136 3.83 43.67 -44.94
C ASP A 136 3.02 42.44 -45.34
N LEU A 137 1.72 42.64 -45.55
CA LEU A 137 0.78 41.56 -45.86
C LEU A 137 1.05 40.94 -47.25
N LYS A 138 1.50 41.71 -48.24
CA LYS A 138 1.75 41.22 -49.60
C LYS A 138 3.08 40.45 -49.67
N ASN A 139 4.13 40.98 -49.04
CA ASN A 139 5.40 40.27 -48.90
C ASN A 139 5.22 38.96 -48.14
N MET A 140 4.46 38.97 -47.04
CA MET A 140 4.09 37.76 -46.30
C MET A 140 3.37 36.73 -47.20
N ILE A 141 2.27 37.11 -47.85
CA ILE A 141 1.50 36.20 -48.73
C ILE A 141 2.39 35.63 -49.84
N ASN A 142 3.21 36.46 -50.48
CA ASN A 142 4.11 36.05 -51.57
C ASN A 142 5.19 35.08 -51.07
N SER A 143 5.87 35.37 -49.96
CA SER A 143 6.91 34.52 -49.38
C SER A 143 6.36 33.17 -48.89
N LEU A 144 5.21 33.17 -48.21
CA LEU A 144 4.55 31.95 -47.73
C LEU A 144 4.09 31.06 -48.89
N ASN A 145 3.49 31.64 -49.95
CA ASN A 145 3.07 30.88 -51.13
C ASN A 145 4.25 30.27 -51.91
N ASN A 146 5.41 30.95 -51.95
CA ASN A 146 6.57 30.51 -52.72
C ASN A 146 7.54 29.59 -51.95
N SER A 147 7.55 29.65 -50.62
CA SER A 147 8.58 28.97 -49.80
C SER A 147 8.09 28.38 -48.47
N GLY A 148 6.82 28.58 -48.11
CA GLY A 148 6.25 28.18 -46.82
C GLY A 148 6.70 29.01 -45.62
N VAL A 149 7.66 29.94 -45.79
CA VAL A 149 8.28 30.73 -44.72
C VAL A 149 8.34 32.22 -45.07
N TYR A 150 8.11 33.10 -44.09
CA TYR A 150 8.32 34.54 -44.20
C TYR A 150 9.02 35.07 -42.94
N GLU A 151 9.84 36.12 -43.06
CA GLU A 151 10.58 36.70 -41.93
C GLU A 151 10.44 38.23 -41.88
N ALA A 152 9.99 38.77 -40.74
CA ALA A 152 9.80 40.20 -40.53
C ALA A 152 10.33 40.68 -39.16
N GLY A 153 10.46 42.00 -39.00
CA GLY A 153 10.66 42.66 -37.71
C GLY A 153 9.34 42.79 -36.93
N SER A 154 9.38 42.53 -35.62
CA SER A 154 8.19 42.53 -34.76
C SER A 154 7.67 43.95 -34.47
N THR A 155 6.66 44.38 -35.21
CA THR A 155 5.80 45.50 -34.82
C THR A 155 4.78 45.04 -33.77
N ILE A 156 5.22 44.89 -32.52
CA ILE A 156 4.39 44.73 -31.31
C ILE A 156 3.68 43.36 -31.14
N TRP A 157 4.34 42.26 -31.51
CA TRP A 157 3.87 40.87 -31.24
C TRP A 157 2.40 40.63 -31.68
N ILE A 158 1.99 41.22 -32.80
CA ILE A 158 0.59 41.30 -33.24
C ILE A 158 0.04 39.92 -33.63
N LEU A 159 -0.53 39.22 -32.65
CA LEU A 159 -1.96 38.89 -32.54
C LEU A 159 -2.18 38.02 -31.31
N SER A 160 -3.45 37.79 -30.94
CA SER A 160 -3.88 37.13 -29.70
C SER A 160 -3.28 35.71 -29.55
N VAL A 161 -2.03 35.63 -29.09
CA VAL A 161 -1.31 34.37 -28.91
C VAL A 161 -2.12 33.51 -27.95
N PRO A 162 -2.68 32.37 -28.39
CA PRO A 162 -3.41 31.52 -27.48
C PRO A 162 -2.44 31.09 -26.38
N LEU A 163 -2.84 31.29 -25.13
CA LEU A 163 -2.15 30.69 -23.99
C LEU A 163 -2.43 29.21 -24.06
N ASP A 164 -1.49 28.48 -24.67
CA ASP A 164 -1.45 27.03 -24.68
C ASP A 164 -1.37 26.55 -23.23
N ASP A 165 -2.38 25.78 -22.82
CA ASP A 165 -2.47 25.26 -21.45
C ASP A 165 -1.41 24.20 -21.13
N GLU A 166 -0.57 23.84 -22.12
CA GLU A 166 0.67 23.10 -21.95
C GLU A 166 1.78 23.89 -21.21
N VAL A 167 1.75 25.23 -21.24
CA VAL A 167 2.80 26.11 -20.72
C VAL A 167 2.37 26.81 -19.43
N GLU A 168 2.03 26.00 -18.42
CA GLU A 168 1.77 26.50 -17.07
C GLU A 168 3.09 26.88 -16.35
N ASP A 169 3.14 28.07 -15.76
CA ASP A 169 4.31 28.59 -15.03
C ASP A 169 3.87 29.65 -14.00
N SER A 170 4.72 29.96 -13.00
CA SER A 170 4.40 30.88 -11.92
C SER A 170 4.47 32.35 -12.34
N TRP A 171 3.71 33.20 -11.65
CA TRP A 171 3.76 34.65 -11.86
C TRP A 171 5.17 35.24 -11.67
N SER A 172 5.83 34.88 -10.57
CA SER A 172 7.21 35.27 -10.25
C SER A 172 8.21 34.93 -11.36
N ASN A 173 8.06 33.79 -12.05
CA ASN A 173 8.98 33.39 -13.12
C ASN A 173 8.88 34.31 -14.36
N TYR A 174 7.70 34.82 -14.71
CA TYR A 174 7.55 35.80 -15.81
C TYR A 174 8.15 37.17 -15.45
N VAL A 175 7.99 37.62 -14.21
CA VAL A 175 8.59 38.88 -13.72
C VAL A 175 10.12 38.77 -13.65
N GLN A 176 10.64 37.63 -13.15
CA GLN A 176 12.07 37.34 -13.12
C GLN A 176 12.67 37.27 -14.53
N LEU A 177 12.07 36.49 -15.44
CA LEU A 177 12.49 36.37 -16.84
C LEU A 177 12.48 37.72 -17.56
N GLY A 178 11.41 38.50 -17.39
CA GLY A 178 11.28 39.84 -17.96
C GLY A 178 12.36 40.80 -17.46
N SER A 179 12.70 40.70 -16.17
CA SER A 179 13.78 41.48 -15.57
C SER A 179 15.16 41.05 -16.09
N GLU A 180 15.46 39.75 -16.11
CA GLU A 180 16.74 39.19 -16.57
C GLU A 180 17.06 39.56 -18.03
N VAL A 181 16.06 39.45 -18.92
CA VAL A 181 16.22 39.68 -20.36
C VAL A 181 16.14 41.17 -20.71
N PHE A 182 15.16 41.91 -20.19
CA PHE A 182 14.86 43.26 -20.67
C PHE A 182 15.49 44.39 -19.83
N ALA A 183 16.11 44.15 -18.67
CA ALA A 183 16.71 45.23 -17.85
C ALA A 183 18.04 45.80 -18.39
N ARG A 184 18.55 45.29 -19.53
CA ARG A 184 19.86 45.67 -20.08
C ARG A 184 19.84 46.82 -21.12
N SER A 185 18.70 47.44 -21.36
CA SER A 185 18.50 48.46 -22.42
C SER A 185 19.22 49.79 -22.18
N ASN A 186 19.54 50.15 -20.94
CA ASN A 186 19.94 51.51 -20.54
C ASN A 186 21.34 51.98 -21.05
N LYS A 187 22.01 51.28 -21.97
CA LYS A 187 23.35 51.66 -22.46
C LYS A 187 23.53 51.47 -23.98
N THR A 188 23.70 52.62 -24.65
CA THR A 188 23.99 52.79 -26.10
C THR A 188 22.85 52.39 -27.06
N GLY A 189 22.83 53.05 -28.23
CA GLY A 189 21.68 53.03 -29.13
C GLY A 189 21.50 51.75 -29.94
N LEU A 190 20.28 51.55 -30.44
CA LEU A 190 19.86 50.43 -31.29
C LEU A 190 20.08 49.03 -30.65
N VAL A 191 19.40 48.77 -29.53
CA VAL A 191 19.44 47.47 -28.85
C VAL A 191 18.69 46.41 -29.64
N VAL A 192 19.37 45.77 -30.60
CA VAL A 192 18.86 44.59 -31.31
C VAL A 192 18.92 43.38 -30.38
N LEU A 193 17.76 42.93 -29.89
CA LEU A 193 17.65 41.69 -29.14
C LEU A 193 17.83 40.50 -30.11
N GLY A 194 18.74 39.58 -29.80
CA GLY A 194 19.04 38.39 -30.61
C GLY A 194 17.97 37.31 -30.59
N LEU A 195 16.69 37.69 -30.70
CA LEU A 195 15.52 36.82 -30.59
C LEU A 195 14.92 36.53 -31.97
N SER A 196 14.60 35.25 -32.20
CA SER A 196 13.88 34.74 -33.36
C SER A 196 12.68 33.94 -32.87
N ILE A 197 11.48 34.26 -33.36
CA ILE A 197 10.22 33.67 -32.91
C ILE A 197 9.49 33.01 -34.09
N PRO A 198 9.58 31.68 -34.22
CA PRO A 198 8.68 30.89 -35.04
C PRO A 198 7.21 30.99 -34.61
N ALA A 199 6.35 31.31 -35.56
CA ALA A 199 4.91 31.43 -35.40
C ALA A 199 4.19 30.76 -36.59
N CYS A 200 3.11 30.04 -36.32
CA CYS A 200 2.41 29.22 -37.31
C CYS A 200 1.08 29.84 -37.74
N LEU A 201 0.74 29.64 -39.01
CA LEU A 201 -0.49 30.02 -39.68
C LEU A 201 -1.15 28.77 -40.25
N ASP A 202 -2.41 28.52 -39.90
CA ASP A 202 -3.16 27.34 -40.38
C ASP A 202 -3.58 27.48 -41.85
N ALA A 203 -3.66 28.71 -42.36
CA ALA A 203 -3.89 29.06 -43.76
C ALA A 203 -3.39 30.47 -44.07
N VAL A 204 -3.19 30.80 -45.35
CA VAL A 204 -2.88 32.15 -45.83
C VAL A 204 -4.18 32.80 -46.36
N PRO A 205 -4.74 33.82 -45.69
CA PRO A 205 -5.87 34.57 -46.23
C PRO A 205 -5.41 35.46 -47.39
N THR A 206 -6.16 35.50 -48.48
CA THR A 206 -5.84 36.33 -49.65
C THR A 206 -6.20 37.81 -49.49
N THR A 207 -6.99 38.17 -48.47
CA THR A 207 -7.60 39.50 -48.32
C THR A 207 -7.60 40.08 -46.90
N THR A 208 -7.22 39.32 -45.88
CA THR A 208 -7.31 39.74 -44.46
C THR A 208 -6.00 39.49 -43.70
N LEU A 209 -5.79 40.22 -42.60
CA LEU A 209 -4.73 39.86 -41.65
C LEU A 209 -5.12 38.54 -40.97
N PRO A 210 -4.23 37.54 -40.86
CA PRO A 210 -4.52 36.28 -40.18
C PRO A 210 -4.56 36.47 -38.67
N THR A 211 -5.74 36.71 -38.09
CA THR A 211 -5.94 37.23 -36.72
C THR A 211 -5.58 36.27 -35.56
N PHE A 212 -4.98 35.11 -35.83
CA PHE A 212 -4.86 33.97 -34.92
C PHE A 212 -3.52 33.24 -35.07
N VAL A 213 -2.41 33.99 -35.18
CA VAL A 213 -1.06 33.40 -35.30
C VAL A 213 -0.67 32.66 -34.02
N LYS A 214 -0.42 31.35 -34.09
CA LYS A 214 0.06 30.57 -32.93
C LYS A 214 1.58 30.67 -32.82
N ALA A 215 2.08 31.36 -31.79
CA ALA A 215 3.50 31.30 -31.45
C ALA A 215 3.86 29.86 -31.04
N ILE A 216 4.75 29.20 -31.78
CA ILE A 216 5.13 27.80 -31.51
C ILE A 216 6.39 27.70 -30.65
N GLY A 217 7.17 28.77 -30.52
CA GLY A 217 8.33 28.83 -29.62
C GLY A 217 8.52 30.21 -28.99
N ALA A 218 9.44 30.28 -28.02
CA ALA A 218 9.72 31.47 -27.21
C ALA A 218 8.50 32.11 -26.50
N GLN A 219 7.37 31.39 -26.39
CA GLN A 219 6.09 31.89 -25.86
C GLN A 219 6.22 32.51 -24.45
N LYS A 220 7.07 31.94 -23.59
CA LYS A 220 7.34 32.51 -22.25
C LYS A 220 7.93 33.92 -22.32
N MET A 221 8.75 34.21 -23.35
CA MET A 221 9.30 35.55 -23.59
C MET A 221 8.25 36.53 -24.12
N CYS A 222 7.28 36.08 -24.92
CA CYS A 222 6.12 36.89 -25.31
C CYS A 222 5.37 37.39 -24.07
N MET A 223 5.07 36.46 -23.15
CA MET A 223 4.32 36.77 -21.93
C MET A 223 5.14 37.65 -20.99
N ALA A 224 6.42 37.34 -20.76
CA ALA A 224 7.32 38.17 -19.96
C ALA A 224 7.48 39.60 -20.52
N PHE A 225 7.47 39.78 -21.85
CA PHE A 225 7.45 41.12 -22.47
C PHE A 225 6.18 41.89 -22.11
N TYR A 226 4.99 41.28 -22.25
CA TYR A 226 3.73 41.91 -21.84
C TYR A 226 3.70 42.23 -20.34
N VAL A 227 4.28 41.36 -19.50
CA VAL A 227 4.44 41.62 -18.06
C VAL A 227 5.27 42.88 -17.81
N MET A 228 6.47 42.99 -18.38
CA MET A 228 7.31 44.19 -18.17
C MET A 228 6.67 45.46 -18.73
N LEU A 229 5.95 45.37 -19.85
CA LEU A 229 5.26 46.51 -20.46
C LEU A 229 4.05 46.96 -19.63
N ALA A 230 3.32 46.02 -19.02
CA ALA A 230 2.23 46.33 -18.09
C ALA A 230 2.71 46.97 -16.78
N LEU A 231 3.84 46.48 -16.24
CA LEU A 231 4.49 47.08 -15.07
C LEU A 231 4.92 48.52 -15.37
N ALA A 232 5.58 48.76 -16.50
CA ALA A 232 5.96 50.10 -16.94
C ALA A 232 4.75 51.06 -17.09
N PHE A 233 3.62 50.59 -17.65
CA PHE A 233 2.38 51.38 -17.71
C PHE A 233 1.77 51.66 -16.34
N ARG A 234 1.83 50.70 -15.40
CA ARG A 234 1.36 50.86 -14.01
C ARG A 234 2.19 51.89 -13.25
N GLU A 235 3.51 51.82 -13.40
CA GLU A 235 4.49 52.71 -12.76
C GLU A 235 4.62 54.07 -13.49
N LYS A 236 3.99 54.23 -14.66
CA LYS A 236 4.01 55.42 -15.54
C LYS A 236 5.42 55.79 -16.02
N ASP A 237 6.27 54.79 -16.21
CA ASP A 237 7.61 54.96 -16.75
C ASP A 237 7.57 54.99 -18.29
N GLU A 238 7.27 56.18 -18.83
CA GLU A 238 7.22 56.47 -20.26
C GLU A 238 8.54 56.15 -21.00
N GLN A 239 9.68 56.30 -20.33
CA GLN A 239 11.00 55.96 -20.90
C GLN A 239 11.16 54.44 -20.99
N ARG A 240 10.72 53.69 -19.96
CA ARG A 240 10.74 52.23 -19.97
C ARG A 240 9.78 51.63 -20.99
N VAL A 241 8.58 52.22 -21.15
CA VAL A 241 7.66 51.87 -22.25
C VAL A 241 8.37 52.07 -23.58
N LYS A 242 8.94 53.25 -23.83
CA LYS A 242 9.68 53.54 -25.08
C LYS A 242 10.80 52.54 -25.37
N GLU A 243 11.60 52.16 -24.37
CA GLU A 243 12.67 51.17 -24.53
C GLU A 243 12.12 49.78 -24.90
N LEU A 244 11.08 49.31 -24.22
CA LEU A 244 10.42 48.03 -24.54
C LEU A 244 9.81 48.04 -25.95
N MET A 245 9.21 49.14 -26.37
CA MET A 245 8.65 49.27 -27.72
C MET A 245 9.75 49.28 -28.79
N LEU A 246 10.88 49.97 -28.57
CA LEU A 246 12.04 49.93 -29.48
C LEU A 246 12.71 48.55 -29.51
N LEU A 247 12.80 47.85 -28.37
CA LEU A 247 13.27 46.46 -28.29
C LEU A 247 12.40 45.52 -29.14
N SER A 248 11.08 45.70 -29.15
CA SER A 248 10.18 44.85 -29.93
C SER A 248 10.50 44.90 -31.43
N LEU A 249 10.76 46.10 -31.98
CA LEU A 249 11.12 46.31 -33.38
C LEU A 249 12.41 45.59 -33.82
N GLY A 250 13.30 45.26 -32.88
CA GLY A 250 14.55 44.53 -33.15
C GLY A 250 14.40 43.00 -33.26
N VAL A 251 13.23 42.44 -32.91
CA VAL A 251 13.00 40.99 -32.86
C VAL A 251 12.58 40.44 -34.23
N THR A 252 13.15 39.30 -34.64
CA THR A 252 12.69 38.57 -35.83
C THR A 252 11.49 37.68 -35.50
N VAL A 253 10.43 37.78 -36.29
CA VAL A 253 9.34 36.78 -36.33
C VAL A 253 9.44 36.01 -37.64
N SER A 254 9.39 34.68 -37.54
CA SER A 254 9.39 33.77 -38.69
C SER A 254 8.03 33.09 -38.78
N PHE A 255 7.27 33.39 -39.83
CA PHE A 255 5.94 32.85 -40.07
C PHE A 255 6.03 31.58 -40.92
N PHE A 256 5.28 30.55 -40.55
CA PHE A 256 5.22 29.25 -41.24
C PHE A 256 3.78 28.87 -41.57
N VAL A 257 3.58 28.11 -42.64
CA VAL A 257 2.26 27.64 -43.12
C VAL A 257 2.24 26.13 -43.32
N ASN A 258 1.13 25.47 -43.00
CA ASN A 258 0.87 24.05 -43.23
C ASN A 258 1.91 23.07 -42.65
N LEU A 259 2.62 23.46 -41.57
CA LEU A 259 3.55 22.54 -40.88
C LEU A 259 2.82 21.33 -40.32
N ASN A 260 3.37 20.14 -40.56
CA ASN A 260 2.89 18.93 -39.89
C ASN A 260 3.30 18.91 -38.41
N GLU A 261 2.71 18.00 -37.61
CA GLU A 261 2.92 17.97 -36.16
C GLU A 261 4.41 17.79 -35.76
N THR A 262 5.19 17.05 -36.57
CA THR A 262 6.64 16.90 -36.34
C THR A 262 7.40 18.18 -36.65
N GLU A 263 7.17 18.79 -37.82
CA GLU A 263 7.84 20.03 -38.23
C GLU A 263 7.57 21.16 -37.22
N ARG A 264 6.32 21.26 -36.75
CA ARG A 264 5.92 22.17 -35.68
C ARG A 264 6.72 21.96 -34.40
N ILE A 265 6.90 20.71 -33.96
CA ILE A 265 7.69 20.38 -32.76
C ILE A 265 9.20 20.63 -32.95
N VAL A 266 9.74 20.36 -34.15
CA VAL A 266 11.15 20.58 -34.47
C VAL A 266 11.47 22.09 -34.49
N GLU A 267 10.66 22.91 -35.16
CA GLU A 267 10.85 24.37 -35.16
C GLU A 267 10.56 25.01 -33.79
N GLN A 268 9.59 24.51 -33.03
CA GLN A 268 9.39 24.85 -31.61
C GLN A 268 10.64 24.58 -30.76
N THR A 269 11.26 23.41 -30.92
CA THR A 269 12.47 23.02 -30.18
C THR A 269 13.67 23.88 -30.60
N ARG A 270 13.79 24.21 -31.88
CA ARG A 270 14.80 25.12 -32.44
C ARG A 270 14.63 26.55 -31.91
N ALA A 271 13.41 27.06 -31.85
CA ALA A 271 13.06 28.37 -31.31
C ALA A 271 13.46 28.52 -29.84
N ASN A 272 13.07 27.57 -29.00
CA ASN A 272 13.37 27.60 -27.57
C ASN A 272 14.88 27.48 -27.31
N PHE A 273 15.62 26.74 -28.14
CA PHE A 273 17.08 26.75 -28.10
C PHE A 273 17.70 28.11 -28.48
N GLN A 274 17.15 28.82 -29.47
CA GLN A 274 17.60 30.19 -29.79
C GLN A 274 17.30 31.15 -28.63
N ALA A 275 16.11 31.06 -28.04
CA ALA A 275 15.70 31.82 -26.86
C ALA A 275 16.61 31.60 -25.63
N LYS A 276 17.11 30.37 -25.42
CA LYS A 276 18.07 30.02 -24.36
C LYS A 276 19.38 30.83 -24.41
N SER A 277 19.74 31.41 -25.55
CA SER A 277 20.93 32.29 -25.65
C SER A 277 20.77 33.63 -24.91
N LEU A 278 19.52 34.02 -24.58
CA LEU A 278 19.18 35.29 -23.95
C LEU A 278 18.95 35.16 -22.42
N GLY A 279 18.62 33.97 -21.93
CA GLY A 279 18.40 33.68 -20.51
C GLY A 279 18.23 32.17 -20.26
N LYS A 280 18.63 31.69 -19.07
CA LYS A 280 18.40 30.29 -18.67
C LYS A 280 16.91 29.99 -18.52
N SER A 281 16.19 30.95 -17.94
CA SER A 281 14.74 31.06 -17.78
C SER A 281 13.94 30.98 -19.10
N CYS A 282 14.60 31.09 -20.26
CA CYS A 282 14.00 30.89 -21.58
C CYS A 282 14.04 29.43 -22.08
N ALA A 283 14.78 28.54 -21.40
CA ALA A 283 14.95 27.16 -21.84
C ALA A 283 13.69 26.31 -21.60
N ASP A 284 13.52 25.25 -22.41
CA ASP A 284 12.69 24.12 -21.99
C ASP A 284 13.33 23.40 -20.79
N SER A 285 12.52 22.98 -19.82
CA SER A 285 12.97 21.97 -18.85
C SER A 285 13.15 20.62 -19.55
N TRP A 286 13.84 19.67 -18.91
CA TRP A 286 13.89 18.31 -19.43
C TRP A 286 12.48 17.74 -19.62
N LEU A 287 11.55 18.02 -18.70
CA LEU A 287 10.17 17.55 -18.79
C LEU A 287 9.49 18.07 -20.06
N THR A 288 9.45 19.39 -20.26
CA THR A 288 8.82 20.01 -21.45
C THR A 288 9.43 19.52 -22.77
N TRP A 289 10.76 19.38 -22.84
CA TRP A 289 11.44 18.86 -24.02
C TRP A 289 11.13 17.36 -24.24
N SER A 290 11.14 16.56 -23.17
CA SER A 290 11.00 15.11 -23.24
C SER A 290 9.63 14.66 -23.75
N LEU A 291 8.54 15.32 -23.34
CA LEU A 291 7.19 15.00 -23.80
C LEU A 291 7.06 15.19 -25.31
N ARG A 292 7.59 16.29 -25.84
CA ARG A 292 7.63 16.54 -27.29
C ARG A 292 8.55 15.58 -28.06
N ALA A 293 9.68 15.19 -27.47
CA ALA A 293 10.58 14.20 -28.06
C ALA A 293 9.97 12.79 -28.10
N ILE A 294 9.17 12.40 -27.09
CA ILE A 294 8.37 11.17 -27.10
C ILE A 294 7.30 11.24 -28.20
N ARG A 295 6.56 12.36 -28.28
CA ARG A 295 5.51 12.55 -29.30
C ARG A 295 6.05 12.45 -30.74
N VAL A 296 7.22 13.02 -31.03
CA VAL A 296 7.88 12.86 -32.34
C VAL A 296 8.32 11.41 -32.58
N ALA A 297 8.81 10.72 -31.54
CA ALA A 297 9.17 9.31 -31.67
C ALA A 297 7.98 8.41 -31.99
N GLU A 298 6.80 8.68 -31.41
CA GLU A 298 5.53 8.00 -31.72
C GLU A 298 5.10 8.24 -33.18
N LEU A 299 5.05 9.50 -33.62
CA LEU A 299 4.65 9.89 -34.97
C LEU A 299 5.52 9.24 -36.06
N HIS A 300 6.81 9.00 -35.78
CA HIS A 300 7.75 8.34 -36.70
C HIS A 300 8.01 6.86 -36.40
N SER A 301 7.26 6.26 -35.47
CA SER A 301 7.47 4.87 -35.02
C SER A 301 8.91 4.55 -34.57
N VAL A 302 9.64 5.56 -34.10
CA VAL A 302 11.02 5.44 -33.61
C VAL A 302 10.99 4.76 -32.24
N LYS A 303 11.37 3.48 -32.20
CA LYS A 303 11.47 2.74 -30.94
C LYS A 303 12.46 3.41 -29.99
N LEU A 304 11.94 4.06 -28.96
CA LEU A 304 12.74 4.65 -27.88
C LEU A 304 13.46 3.54 -27.10
N SER A 305 14.77 3.69 -26.97
CA SER A 305 15.62 2.71 -26.28
C SER A 305 16.94 3.33 -25.85
N GLY A 306 17.60 2.72 -24.87
CA GLY A 306 19.01 3.01 -24.56
C GLY A 306 19.97 2.41 -25.59
N SER A 307 19.80 2.74 -26.88
CA SER A 307 20.71 2.37 -27.97
C SER A 307 21.01 3.56 -28.87
N ASP A 308 22.18 3.55 -29.50
CA ASP A 308 22.65 4.67 -30.32
C ASP A 308 21.80 4.85 -31.59
N LYS A 309 21.18 3.78 -32.09
CA LYS A 309 20.22 3.85 -33.21
C LYS A 309 19.02 4.76 -32.92
N SER A 310 18.46 4.70 -31.70
CA SER A 310 17.38 5.60 -31.30
C SER A 310 17.85 7.05 -31.20
N ALA A 311 19.09 7.27 -30.76
CA ALA A 311 19.68 8.62 -30.65
C ALA A 311 19.98 9.22 -32.03
N THR A 312 20.50 8.43 -32.97
CA THR A 312 20.68 8.82 -34.37
C THR A 312 19.35 9.16 -35.02
N ALA A 313 18.33 8.29 -34.93
CA ALA A 313 17.02 8.52 -35.56
C ALA A 313 16.35 9.84 -35.10
N LEU A 314 16.41 10.18 -33.81
CA LEU A 314 15.89 11.47 -33.32
C LEU A 314 16.77 12.65 -33.75
N GLY A 315 18.08 12.46 -33.88
CA GLY A 315 19.00 13.46 -34.42
C GLY A 315 18.82 13.74 -35.92
N ASP A 316 18.49 12.71 -36.70
CA ASP A 316 18.17 12.80 -38.13
C ASP A 316 16.85 13.54 -38.36
N LEU A 317 15.87 13.37 -37.45
CA LEU A 317 14.66 14.20 -37.34
C LEU A 317 14.94 15.63 -36.81
N GLY A 318 16.20 16.03 -36.68
CA GLY A 318 16.62 17.38 -36.30
C GLY A 318 16.54 17.71 -34.81
N LEU A 319 16.02 16.82 -33.96
CA LEU A 319 15.85 17.08 -32.53
C LEU A 319 17.20 17.24 -31.82
N LYS A 320 17.27 18.25 -30.96
CA LYS A 320 18.44 18.58 -30.14
C LYS A 320 17.99 19.01 -28.76
N MET A 321 18.69 18.58 -27.73
CA MET A 321 18.54 19.11 -26.36
C MET A 321 19.68 20.11 -26.14
N ASP A 322 19.37 21.34 -25.75
CA ASP A 322 20.38 22.40 -25.55
C ASP A 322 21.35 22.59 -26.75
N GLY A 323 20.84 22.39 -27.97
CA GLY A 323 21.63 22.47 -29.21
C GLY A 323 22.63 21.31 -29.40
N LYS A 324 22.73 20.39 -28.43
CA LYS A 324 23.52 19.16 -28.50
C LYS A 324 22.69 18.06 -29.17
N SER A 325 23.35 17.12 -29.82
CA SER A 325 22.72 15.91 -30.35
C SER A 325 22.04 15.11 -29.22
N VAL A 326 20.95 14.41 -29.56
CA VAL A 326 20.35 13.44 -28.65
C VAL A 326 21.38 12.36 -28.31
N SER A 327 21.42 11.92 -27.06
CA SER A 327 22.34 10.89 -26.58
C SER A 327 21.62 9.60 -26.23
N ARG A 328 22.36 8.48 -26.18
CA ARG A 328 21.86 7.17 -25.72
C ARG A 328 21.21 7.23 -24.33
N ASN A 329 21.66 8.13 -23.45
CA ASN A 329 21.05 8.34 -22.14
C ASN A 329 19.73 9.12 -22.24
N HIS A 330 19.64 10.11 -23.13
CA HIS A 330 18.38 10.82 -23.38
C HIS A 330 17.34 9.82 -23.89
N THR A 331 17.65 9.01 -24.90
CA THR A 331 16.69 8.03 -25.46
C THR A 331 16.35 6.89 -24.50
N GLN A 332 17.24 6.54 -23.57
CA GLN A 332 16.89 5.66 -22.45
C GLN A 332 15.89 6.31 -21.49
N CYS A 333 16.06 7.60 -21.18
CA CYS A 333 15.12 8.34 -20.32
C CYS A 333 13.75 8.49 -21.00
N LEU A 334 13.70 8.91 -22.27
CA LEU A 334 12.45 9.02 -23.03
C LEU A 334 11.69 7.69 -23.07
N GLY A 335 12.38 6.57 -23.35
CA GLY A 335 11.74 5.25 -23.38
C GLY A 335 11.30 4.72 -22.01
N LEU A 336 11.93 5.16 -20.92
CA LEU A 336 11.46 4.87 -19.56
C LEU A 336 10.28 5.75 -19.16
N GLN A 337 10.28 7.03 -19.53
CA GLN A 337 9.17 7.95 -19.29
C GLN A 337 7.90 7.46 -20.00
N GLN A 338 8.00 7.11 -21.29
CA GLN A 338 6.90 6.55 -22.08
C GLN A 338 6.36 5.22 -21.53
N ALA A 339 7.18 4.46 -20.79
CA ALA A 339 6.81 3.15 -20.23
C ALA A 339 6.35 3.18 -18.76
N MET A 340 6.41 4.33 -18.08
CA MET A 340 6.20 4.41 -16.62
C MET A 340 5.42 5.64 -16.12
N LEU A 341 5.34 6.74 -16.88
CA LEU A 341 4.69 7.97 -16.41
C LEU A 341 3.28 8.11 -16.99
N THR A 342 2.29 8.32 -16.12
CA THR A 342 0.92 8.72 -16.50
C THR A 342 0.82 10.24 -16.66
N GLU A 343 -0.32 10.72 -17.15
CA GLU A 343 -0.66 12.16 -17.12
C GLU A 343 -0.62 12.72 -15.68
N ASP A 344 -1.06 11.94 -14.67
CA ASP A 344 -0.92 12.31 -13.25
C ASP A 344 0.55 12.47 -12.85
N SER A 345 1.41 11.51 -13.21
CA SER A 345 2.85 11.59 -12.89
C SER A 345 3.50 12.81 -13.55
N ILE A 346 3.07 13.17 -14.76
CA ILE A 346 3.51 14.37 -15.47
C ILE A 346 2.99 15.64 -14.76
N ALA A 347 1.74 15.66 -14.30
CA ALA A 347 1.18 16.77 -13.53
C ALA A 347 1.89 16.96 -12.18
N LEU A 348 2.24 15.88 -11.48
CA LEU A 348 3.04 15.92 -10.25
C LEU A 348 4.45 16.48 -10.50
N LEU A 349 5.11 16.08 -11.59
CA LEU A 349 6.41 16.64 -11.98
C LEU A 349 6.30 18.13 -12.35
N ARG A 350 5.27 18.56 -13.10
CA ARG A 350 5.00 19.98 -13.39
C ARG A 350 4.77 20.80 -12.12
N THR A 351 4.00 20.28 -11.16
CA THR A 351 3.79 20.95 -9.86
C THR A 351 5.07 21.01 -9.03
N THR A 352 5.93 20.00 -9.12
CA THR A 352 7.28 20.02 -8.52
C THR A 352 8.16 21.12 -9.15
N GLU A 353 8.16 21.25 -10.48
CA GLU A 353 8.87 22.31 -11.21
C GLU A 353 8.37 23.71 -10.82
N ARG A 354 7.04 23.88 -10.72
CA ARG A 354 6.37 25.15 -10.38
C ARG A 354 6.78 25.67 -8.99
N LEU A 355 6.71 24.81 -7.98
CA LEU A 355 6.89 25.19 -6.57
C LEU A 355 8.38 25.29 -6.17
N PHE A 356 9.22 24.36 -6.64
CA PHE A 356 10.60 24.21 -6.16
C PHE A 356 11.67 24.63 -7.18
N LYS A 357 11.22 25.13 -8.35
CA LYS A 357 12.02 25.49 -9.54
C LYS A 357 12.85 24.30 -10.07
N GLU A 358 13.62 24.54 -11.13
CA GLU A 358 14.35 23.50 -11.87
C GLU A 358 15.15 22.51 -10.98
N LYS A 359 15.68 22.98 -9.84
CA LYS A 359 16.64 22.24 -8.99
C LYS A 359 16.13 20.89 -8.47
N ALA A 360 14.82 20.65 -8.41
CA ALA A 360 14.24 19.44 -7.81
C ALA A 360 14.51 18.15 -8.64
N LEU A 361 13.54 17.67 -9.43
CA LEU A 361 13.58 16.33 -10.05
C LEU A 361 13.89 16.32 -11.55
N THR A 362 13.75 17.45 -12.24
CA THR A 362 13.68 17.54 -13.72
C THR A 362 14.63 18.58 -14.34
N GLN A 363 15.59 19.09 -13.57
CA GLN A 363 16.64 20.02 -14.05
C GLN A 363 17.34 19.51 -15.32
N ASP A 364 17.56 18.20 -15.35
CA ASP A 364 18.12 17.45 -16.45
C ASP A 364 17.52 16.04 -16.48
N TYR A 365 17.89 15.26 -17.48
CA TYR A 365 17.44 13.88 -17.59
C TYR A 365 18.00 12.96 -16.49
N THR A 366 19.10 13.33 -15.81
CA THR A 366 19.90 12.39 -15.01
C THR A 366 19.20 11.94 -13.74
N LYS A 367 18.48 12.86 -13.08
CA LYS A 367 17.70 12.59 -11.87
C LYS A 367 16.51 11.68 -12.16
N LEU A 368 15.68 12.07 -13.14
CA LEU A 368 14.51 11.30 -13.55
C LEU A 368 14.88 9.94 -14.15
N LEU A 369 15.92 9.89 -15.01
CA LEU A 369 16.50 8.63 -15.51
C LEU A 369 16.96 7.73 -14.37
N ARG A 370 17.48 8.29 -13.27
CA ARG A 370 17.91 7.50 -12.12
C ARG A 370 16.72 6.93 -11.35
N ILE A 371 15.71 7.75 -11.05
CA ILE A 371 14.47 7.32 -10.38
C ILE A 371 13.83 6.16 -11.15
N LEU A 372 13.61 6.34 -12.46
CA LEU A 372 12.99 5.32 -13.31
C LEU A 372 13.85 4.06 -13.47
N LYS A 373 15.19 4.18 -13.44
CA LYS A 373 16.11 3.02 -13.40
C LYS A 373 16.01 2.23 -12.11
N VAL A 374 15.93 2.88 -10.96
CA VAL A 374 15.77 2.17 -9.67
C VAL A 374 14.42 1.44 -9.66
N ILE A 375 13.34 2.06 -10.16
CA ILE A 375 12.02 1.42 -10.31
C ILE A 375 12.08 0.22 -11.29
N GLN A 376 12.77 0.34 -12.42
CA GLN A 376 12.96 -0.75 -13.39
C GLN A 376 13.79 -1.92 -12.83
N ASN A 377 14.86 -1.63 -12.10
CA ASN A 377 15.67 -2.66 -11.45
C ASN A 377 14.87 -3.35 -10.34
N ALA A 378 14.08 -2.58 -9.58
CA ALA A 378 13.22 -3.08 -8.53
C ALA A 378 12.11 -4.00 -9.07
N SER A 379 11.53 -3.74 -10.24
CA SER A 379 10.55 -4.66 -10.84
C SER A 379 11.17 -5.97 -11.32
N ALA A 380 12.38 -5.92 -11.88
CA ALA A 380 13.08 -7.10 -12.41
C ALA A 380 13.45 -8.16 -11.35
N HIS A 381 13.42 -7.81 -10.05
CA HIS A 381 13.82 -8.70 -8.96
C HIS A 381 12.68 -9.42 -8.22
N HIS A 382 11.40 -9.14 -8.53
CA HIS A 382 10.26 -9.78 -7.85
C HIS A 382 9.22 -10.33 -8.82
N ARG A 383 8.28 -11.14 -8.33
CA ARG A 383 7.29 -11.86 -9.15
C ARG A 383 5.89 -11.30 -8.99
N ALA A 384 5.14 -11.33 -10.09
CA ALA A 384 3.67 -11.32 -10.20
C ALA A 384 2.85 -10.08 -9.77
N SER A 385 3.31 -9.19 -8.88
CA SER A 385 2.45 -8.11 -8.34
C SER A 385 3.03 -6.69 -8.34
N TYR A 386 4.20 -6.45 -8.93
CA TYR A 386 4.84 -5.13 -8.92
C TYR A 386 4.54 -4.34 -10.22
N ASP A 387 3.61 -3.38 -10.16
CA ASP A 387 3.42 -2.42 -11.25
C ASP A 387 4.47 -1.29 -11.17
N MET A 388 5.10 -1.03 -12.31
CA MET A 388 6.07 0.05 -12.49
C MET A 388 5.39 1.40 -12.66
N VAL A 389 4.16 1.45 -13.19
CA VAL A 389 3.42 2.70 -13.43
C VAL A 389 2.88 3.25 -12.12
N GLU A 390 2.12 2.43 -11.38
CA GLU A 390 1.67 2.76 -10.02
C GLU A 390 2.85 3.18 -9.12
N THR A 391 3.94 2.40 -9.10
CA THR A 391 5.11 2.72 -8.26
C THR A 391 5.84 4.00 -8.71
N ALA A 392 5.91 4.29 -10.02
CA ALA A 392 6.49 5.56 -10.49
C ALA A 392 5.65 6.77 -10.06
N ASN A 393 4.32 6.66 -10.17
CA ASN A 393 3.41 7.70 -9.71
C ASN A 393 3.52 7.92 -8.19
N TRP A 394 3.55 6.83 -7.40
CA TRP A 394 3.72 6.88 -5.94
C TRP A 394 5.05 7.51 -5.52
N VAL A 395 6.17 7.10 -6.13
CA VAL A 395 7.51 7.63 -5.82
C VAL A 395 7.62 9.12 -6.17
N ILE A 396 7.04 9.56 -7.29
CA ILE A 396 7.00 10.98 -7.66
C ILE A 396 6.11 11.77 -6.69
N SER A 397 4.95 11.24 -6.31
CA SER A 397 4.07 11.81 -5.30
C SER A 397 4.77 11.95 -3.94
N ALA A 398 5.56 10.95 -3.53
CA ALA A 398 6.34 10.99 -2.28
C ALA A 398 7.44 12.05 -2.32
N CYS A 399 8.21 12.14 -3.41
CA CYS A 399 9.22 13.19 -3.57
C CYS A 399 8.61 14.61 -3.50
N LEU A 400 7.39 14.80 -4.03
CA LEU A 400 6.66 16.07 -3.89
C LEU A 400 6.14 16.29 -2.46
N ALA A 401 5.62 15.26 -1.79
CA ALA A 401 5.13 15.35 -0.42
C ALA A 401 6.27 15.72 0.57
N GLU A 402 7.44 15.09 0.46
CA GLU A 402 8.60 15.36 1.31
C GLU A 402 9.19 16.77 1.08
N LEU A 403 9.06 17.31 -0.14
CA LEU A 403 9.36 18.72 -0.44
C LEU A 403 8.32 19.68 0.18
N LEU A 404 7.03 19.33 0.14
CA LEU A 404 5.93 20.11 0.75
C LEU A 404 5.98 20.11 2.28
N ARG A 405 6.48 19.03 2.91
CA ARG A 405 6.73 18.94 4.36
C ARG A 405 7.95 19.74 4.82
N GLY A 406 8.86 20.05 3.91
CA GLY A 406 10.19 20.58 4.25
C GLY A 406 11.17 19.53 4.79
N SER A 407 10.81 18.23 4.74
CA SER A 407 11.69 17.12 5.15
C SER A 407 13.00 17.09 4.37
N VAL A 408 12.95 17.51 3.10
CA VAL A 408 14.09 17.60 2.19
C VAL A 408 14.07 18.91 1.42
N GLU A 409 15.24 19.52 1.21
CA GLU A 409 15.40 20.62 0.26
C GLU A 409 15.39 20.13 -1.20
N PRO A 410 15.09 20.99 -2.19
CA PRO A 410 15.33 20.68 -3.61
C PRO A 410 16.80 20.35 -3.93
N SER A 411 17.74 20.79 -3.08
CA SER A 411 19.17 20.51 -3.17
C SER A 411 19.51 19.03 -2.86
N PHE A 412 18.69 18.35 -2.06
CA PHE A 412 18.90 16.97 -1.60
C PHE A 412 18.93 15.96 -2.75
N PHE A 413 18.12 16.18 -3.79
CA PHE A 413 17.93 15.27 -4.94
C PHE A 413 19.13 15.24 -5.89
N THR A 414 20.28 14.82 -5.37
CA THR A 414 21.49 14.48 -6.12
C THR A 414 21.38 13.05 -6.64
N VAL A 415 22.09 12.72 -7.72
CA VAL A 415 22.15 11.34 -8.25
C VAL A 415 22.65 10.36 -7.18
N SER A 416 23.54 10.81 -6.30
CA SER A 416 24.08 10.07 -5.14
C SER A 416 23.08 9.88 -3.99
N ALA A 417 22.13 10.79 -3.76
CA ALA A 417 21.08 10.58 -2.75
C ALA A 417 19.97 9.66 -3.30
N LEU A 418 19.63 9.81 -4.59
CA LEU A 418 18.65 8.99 -5.28
C LEU A 418 19.08 7.52 -5.38
N ASP A 419 20.35 7.27 -5.73
CA ASP A 419 20.94 5.93 -5.92
C ASP A 419 22.46 5.93 -5.64
N PRO A 420 22.89 5.82 -4.37
CA PRO A 420 24.29 5.77 -3.97
C PRO A 420 24.94 4.46 -4.36
N LEU A 421 26.24 4.52 -4.69
CA LEU A 421 27.04 3.33 -4.90
C LEU A 421 27.11 2.49 -3.61
N HIS A 422 26.78 1.21 -3.73
CA HIS A 422 26.85 0.16 -2.68
C HIS A 422 25.84 0.26 -1.51
N LYS A 423 24.82 1.12 -1.58
CA LYS A 423 23.72 1.16 -0.58
C LYS A 423 22.36 1.46 -1.25
N PRO A 424 21.22 1.08 -0.66
CA PRO A 424 19.91 1.56 -1.10
C PRO A 424 19.83 3.08 -0.97
N GLY A 425 19.36 3.75 -2.03
CA GLY A 425 19.13 5.20 -2.04
C GLY A 425 17.72 5.59 -1.60
N PHE A 426 17.47 6.90 -1.59
CA PHE A 426 16.16 7.47 -1.25
C PHE A 426 15.02 6.86 -2.10
N VAL A 427 15.27 6.58 -3.38
CA VAL A 427 14.28 5.94 -4.26
C VAL A 427 13.98 4.50 -3.84
N ALA A 428 15.00 3.75 -3.40
CA ALA A 428 14.81 2.37 -2.92
C ALA A 428 14.08 2.34 -1.56
N LEU A 429 14.33 3.32 -0.69
CA LEU A 429 13.56 3.53 0.54
C LEU A 429 12.08 3.81 0.23
N LEU A 430 11.78 4.76 -0.66
CA LEU A 430 10.41 5.09 -1.05
C LEU A 430 9.66 3.89 -1.68
N ILE A 431 10.32 3.14 -2.57
CA ILE A 431 9.77 1.88 -3.10
C ILE A 431 9.48 0.87 -1.97
N THR A 432 10.26 0.87 -0.89
CA THR A 432 10.09 -0.06 0.23
C THR A 432 8.99 0.41 1.21
N ARG A 433 8.80 1.72 1.41
CA ARG A 433 7.59 2.30 2.05
C ARG A 433 6.33 1.89 1.25
N HIS A 434 6.30 2.10 -0.07
CA HIS A 434 5.18 1.71 -0.95
C HIS A 434 4.84 0.21 -0.83
N ARG A 435 5.87 -0.66 -0.85
CA ARG A 435 5.70 -2.11 -0.66
C ARG A 435 5.09 -2.48 0.68
N LEU A 436 5.47 -1.82 1.77
CA LEU A 436 4.88 -2.08 3.08
C LEU A 436 3.41 -1.69 3.13
N ILE A 437 3.05 -0.54 2.57
CA ILE A 437 1.66 -0.07 2.50
C ILE A 437 0.81 -1.04 1.66
N ASN A 438 1.31 -1.47 0.50
CA ASN A 438 0.58 -2.41 -0.37
C ASN A 438 0.51 -3.82 0.25
N TYR A 439 1.55 -4.27 0.96
CA TYR A 439 1.52 -5.51 1.73
C TYR A 439 0.47 -5.47 2.85
N LEU A 440 0.40 -4.37 3.61
CA LEU A 440 -0.63 -4.17 4.64
C LEU A 440 -2.04 -4.09 4.01
N SER A 441 -2.19 -3.45 2.85
CA SER A 441 -3.43 -3.42 2.07
C SER A 441 -3.88 -4.82 1.64
N CYS A 442 -2.95 -5.66 1.15
CA CYS A 442 -3.21 -7.07 0.84
C CYS A 442 -3.58 -7.90 2.09
N VAL A 443 -2.94 -7.64 3.23
CA VAL A 443 -3.28 -8.31 4.50
C VAL A 443 -4.71 -7.93 4.96
N VAL A 444 -5.11 -6.66 4.79
CA VAL A 444 -6.47 -6.17 5.09
C VAL A 444 -7.51 -6.70 4.09
N SER A 445 -7.18 -6.78 2.79
CA SER A 445 -8.14 -7.21 1.76
C SER A 445 -8.58 -8.67 1.90
N VAL A 446 -7.79 -9.51 2.57
CA VAL A 446 -8.11 -10.93 2.87
C VAL A 446 -8.76 -11.10 4.27
N LEU A 447 -9.15 -10.02 4.97
CA LEU A 447 -9.91 -10.14 6.22
C LEU A 447 -11.35 -10.62 5.98
N ASP A 448 -11.85 -11.45 6.91
CA ASP A 448 -13.19 -12.04 6.89
C ASP A 448 -14.25 -11.11 7.54
N ASP A 449 -13.86 -10.33 8.56
CA ASP A 449 -14.75 -9.38 9.23
C ASP A 449 -14.97 -8.12 8.38
N ALA A 450 -16.19 -7.95 7.87
CA ALA A 450 -16.57 -6.78 7.09
C ALA A 450 -16.50 -5.45 7.87
N ALA A 451 -16.70 -5.44 9.19
CA ALA A 451 -16.71 -4.21 9.99
C ALA A 451 -15.30 -3.64 10.15
N SER A 452 -14.37 -4.42 10.72
CA SER A 452 -12.96 -4.03 10.84
C SER A 452 -12.34 -3.76 9.46
N LYS A 453 -12.68 -4.57 8.44
CA LYS A 453 -12.15 -4.40 7.08
C LYS A 453 -12.56 -3.08 6.44
N THR A 454 -13.84 -2.70 6.53
CA THR A 454 -14.32 -1.41 5.99
C THR A 454 -13.63 -0.24 6.69
N GLU A 455 -13.48 -0.31 8.01
CA GLU A 455 -12.79 0.73 8.78
C GLU A 455 -11.28 0.81 8.44
N MET A 456 -10.59 -0.32 8.31
CA MET A 456 -9.18 -0.36 7.87
C MET A 456 -8.98 0.11 6.44
N GLN A 457 -9.92 -0.20 5.54
CA GLN A 457 -9.89 0.31 4.17
C GLN A 457 -10.05 1.83 4.13
N ALA A 458 -10.91 2.41 5.00
CA ALA A 458 -11.01 3.85 5.17
C ALA A 458 -9.72 4.47 5.73
N VAL A 459 -9.08 3.83 6.72
CA VAL A 459 -7.74 4.24 7.22
C VAL A 459 -6.72 4.23 6.08
N LEU A 460 -6.65 3.15 5.30
CA LEU A 460 -5.67 2.99 4.21
C LEU A 460 -5.78 4.09 3.13
N GLN A 461 -6.98 4.63 2.85
CA GLN A 461 -7.12 5.73 1.87
C GLN A 461 -6.25 6.95 2.21
N HIS A 462 -6.00 7.23 3.49
CA HIS A 462 -5.13 8.34 3.92
C HIS A 462 -3.62 8.08 3.73
N PHE A 463 -3.21 6.87 3.36
CA PHE A 463 -1.80 6.49 3.21
C PHE A 463 -1.46 5.86 1.85
N LEU A 464 -2.47 5.47 1.05
CA LEU A 464 -2.28 4.96 -0.31
C LEU A 464 -1.63 5.99 -1.25
N THR A 465 -1.84 7.30 -1.04
CA THR A 465 -1.07 8.35 -1.73
C THR A 465 -0.32 9.25 -0.73
N PRO A 466 0.96 9.58 -0.99
CA PRO A 466 1.73 10.49 -0.14
C PRO A 466 1.15 11.90 0.02
N ILE A 467 0.40 12.37 -0.98
CA ILE A 467 -0.27 13.66 -0.94
C ILE A 467 -1.48 13.63 0.00
N ALA A 468 -2.32 12.59 -0.05
CA ALA A 468 -3.43 12.43 0.90
C ALA A 468 -2.94 12.29 2.35
N PHE A 469 -1.77 11.66 2.56
CA PHE A 469 -1.10 11.66 3.86
C PHE A 469 -0.72 13.08 4.28
N ASN A 470 -0.07 13.86 3.41
CA ASN A 470 0.35 15.22 3.76
C ASN A 470 -0.81 16.20 3.98
N GLU A 471 -1.91 16.05 3.24
CA GLU A 471 -3.15 16.81 3.43
C GLU A 471 -3.84 16.46 4.78
N LYS A 472 -3.77 15.19 5.20
CA LYS A 472 -4.39 14.70 6.43
C LYS A 472 -3.54 14.91 7.68
N PHE A 473 -2.21 14.92 7.53
CA PHE A 473 -1.22 15.04 8.60
C PHE A 473 -0.17 16.13 8.29
N PRO A 474 -0.58 17.40 8.12
CA PRO A 474 0.35 18.49 7.83
C PRO A 474 1.30 18.74 9.01
N VAL A 475 2.58 19.00 8.71
CA VAL A 475 3.56 19.40 9.73
C VAL A 475 3.19 20.79 10.27
N ARG A 476 2.99 20.91 11.59
CA ARG A 476 2.88 22.23 12.25
C ARG A 476 4.25 22.92 12.14
N SER A 477 4.38 23.90 11.25
CA SER A 477 5.67 24.57 11.01
C SER A 477 6.00 25.55 12.14
N SER A 478 7.15 25.34 12.78
CA SER A 478 7.74 26.26 13.78
C SER A 478 8.31 27.56 13.17
N ALA A 479 7.96 27.87 11.92
CA ALA A 479 8.50 28.98 11.13
C ALA A 479 7.96 30.37 11.53
N ALA A 480 7.13 30.47 12.57
CA ALA A 480 6.54 31.73 13.03
C ALA A 480 7.52 32.61 13.84
N GLU A 481 8.56 32.03 14.45
CA GLU A 481 9.42 32.72 15.42
C GLU A 481 10.69 33.35 14.83
N SER A 482 11.05 33.03 13.58
CA SER A 482 12.26 33.57 12.93
C SER A 482 12.05 34.94 12.25
N GLY A 483 11.33 35.84 12.92
CA GLY A 483 11.11 37.25 12.51
C GLY A 483 11.85 38.21 13.46
N GLY A 484 13.15 38.38 13.26
CA GLY A 484 14.04 38.93 14.30
C GLY A 484 14.07 40.46 14.46
N SER A 485 14.56 40.90 15.62
CA SER A 485 15.19 42.21 15.81
C SER A 485 16.36 42.11 16.80
N THR A 486 17.30 43.05 16.76
CA THR A 486 18.53 43.05 17.57
C THR A 486 18.42 43.96 18.79
N GLY A 487 18.68 43.46 20.00
CA GLY A 487 18.73 44.27 21.22
C GLY A 487 19.20 43.52 22.46
N GLN A 488 19.83 44.26 23.39
CA GLN A 488 20.17 43.87 24.76
C GLN A 488 18.89 43.76 25.63
N ASP A 489 18.82 43.18 26.85
CA ASP A 489 19.82 42.79 27.88
C ASP A 489 19.28 41.58 28.70
N PRO A 490 20.06 40.95 29.61
CA PRO A 490 19.69 39.69 30.26
C PRO A 490 19.08 39.81 31.68
N SER A 491 17.81 40.20 31.81
CA SER A 491 17.01 39.95 33.04
C SER A 491 15.51 40.25 32.90
N ASP A 492 14.64 39.24 33.06
CA ASP A 492 13.39 39.31 33.86
C ASP A 492 12.71 37.92 33.95
N ASP A 493 12.31 37.49 35.15
CA ASP A 493 11.52 36.27 35.34
C ASP A 493 10.04 36.50 34.94
N LYS A 494 9.58 35.90 33.83
CA LYS A 494 8.14 35.81 33.52
C LYS A 494 7.73 34.41 33.08
N GLN A 495 6.59 34.00 33.62
CA GLN A 495 6.03 32.66 33.59
C GLN A 495 5.80 32.17 32.15
N GLU A 496 6.13 30.91 31.89
CA GLU A 496 5.64 30.19 30.71
C GLU A 496 4.11 30.02 30.87
N GLU A 497 3.32 30.76 30.09
CA GLU A 497 1.92 30.39 29.87
C GLU A 497 1.90 29.09 29.06
N VAL A 498 1.43 28.01 29.67
CA VAL A 498 1.32 26.69 29.03
C VAL A 498 0.32 26.79 27.88
N ALA A 499 0.83 26.83 26.65
CA ALA A 499 0.00 26.77 25.46
C ALA A 499 -0.79 25.44 25.45
N GLU A 500 -2.11 25.53 25.29
CA GLU A 500 -2.96 24.33 25.27
C GLU A 500 -2.57 23.41 24.10
N GLU A 501 -2.09 22.20 24.41
CA GLU A 501 -1.75 21.18 23.40
C GLU A 501 -3.01 20.65 22.71
N GLY A 502 -3.52 21.41 21.75
CA GLY A 502 -4.56 20.94 20.82
C GLY A 502 -4.12 19.66 20.14
N SER A 503 -4.96 18.62 20.22
CA SER A 503 -4.63 17.22 19.92
C SER A 503 -3.94 16.99 18.57
N SER A 504 -3.14 15.94 18.49
CA SER A 504 -2.50 15.56 17.23
C SER A 504 -3.51 14.94 16.26
N PRO A 505 -3.41 15.20 14.93
CA PRO A 505 -4.33 14.59 13.95
C PRO A 505 -4.33 13.05 13.94
N LEU A 506 -3.25 12.42 14.43
CA LEU A 506 -3.19 10.98 14.64
C LEU A 506 -4.03 10.52 15.85
N GLN A 507 -4.01 11.26 16.96
CA GLN A 507 -4.90 11.00 18.11
C GLN A 507 -6.36 11.21 17.71
N ASP A 508 -6.69 12.25 16.94
CA ASP A 508 -8.05 12.49 16.47
C ASP A 508 -8.56 11.34 15.59
N LEU A 509 -7.72 10.87 14.64
CA LEU A 509 -8.03 9.69 13.84
C LEU A 509 -8.20 8.45 14.74
N GLN A 510 -7.26 8.19 15.64
CA GLN A 510 -7.34 7.06 16.57
C GLN A 510 -8.55 7.13 17.51
N ALA A 511 -9.03 8.32 17.89
CA ALA A 511 -10.24 8.51 18.69
C ALA A 511 -11.51 8.17 17.89
N SER A 512 -11.58 8.58 16.62
CA SER A 512 -12.72 8.27 15.72
C SER A 512 -12.87 6.79 15.35
N LEU A 513 -11.78 6.02 15.37
CA LEU A 513 -11.76 4.60 15.03
C LEU A 513 -12.32 3.73 16.16
N LYS A 514 -13.10 2.70 15.83
CA LYS A 514 -13.72 1.79 16.80
C LYS A 514 -12.84 0.60 17.14
N HIS A 515 -12.22 -0.03 16.14
CA HIS A 515 -11.50 -1.29 16.35
C HIS A 515 -10.01 -1.03 16.67
N MET A 516 -9.48 -1.70 17.70
CA MET A 516 -8.07 -1.55 18.12
C MET A 516 -7.06 -1.92 17.03
N CYS A 517 -7.42 -2.86 16.16
CA CYS A 517 -6.64 -3.23 14.98
C CYS A 517 -6.56 -2.10 13.95
N SER A 518 -7.64 -1.34 13.73
CA SER A 518 -7.63 -0.13 12.89
C SER A 518 -6.76 0.98 13.51
N LYS A 519 -6.82 1.17 14.83
CA LYS A 519 -5.95 2.14 15.54
C LYS A 519 -4.46 1.79 15.41
N LYS A 520 -4.10 0.49 15.53
CA LYS A 520 -2.74 0.01 15.28
C LYS A 520 -2.30 0.14 13.82
N LEU A 521 -3.20 -0.09 12.86
CA LEU A 521 -2.90 0.14 11.44
C LEU A 521 -2.62 1.62 11.16
N ALA A 522 -3.43 2.53 11.72
CA ALA A 522 -3.22 3.97 11.58
C ALA A 522 -1.86 4.42 12.16
N ALA A 523 -1.46 3.90 13.33
CA ALA A 523 -0.13 4.16 13.90
C ALA A 523 0.99 3.63 12.98
N LEU A 524 0.95 2.35 12.62
CA LEU A 524 1.97 1.70 11.78
C LEU A 524 2.16 2.40 10.42
N LEU A 525 1.08 2.86 9.79
CA LEU A 525 1.13 3.59 8.53
C LEU A 525 1.63 5.04 8.71
N HIS A 526 1.26 5.72 9.79
CA HIS A 526 1.76 7.05 10.11
C HIS A 526 3.27 7.02 10.36
N ASP A 527 3.73 6.17 11.28
CA ASP A 527 5.16 5.95 11.58
C ASP A 527 5.98 5.59 10.33
N CYS A 528 5.41 4.81 9.40
CA CYS A 528 6.04 4.45 8.14
C CYS A 528 6.14 5.63 7.15
N MET A 529 5.19 6.56 7.16
CA MET A 529 5.19 7.72 6.27
C MET A 529 5.99 8.90 6.83
N ASP A 530 6.05 9.04 8.15
CA ASP A 530 6.84 10.06 8.88
C ASP A 530 8.30 9.62 9.12
N GLY A 531 8.71 8.48 8.57
CA GLY A 531 10.10 8.02 8.48
C GLY A 531 10.66 7.24 9.70
N ALA A 532 9.85 6.98 10.73
CA ALA A 532 10.29 6.33 11.97
C ALA A 532 10.86 4.90 11.77
N TYR A 533 10.56 4.25 10.64
CA TYR A 533 11.10 2.92 10.28
C TYR A 533 12.16 2.96 9.16
N ASP A 534 12.61 4.13 8.69
CA ASP A 534 13.42 4.26 7.47
C ASP A 534 14.74 3.47 7.50
N GLU A 535 15.45 3.42 8.64
CA GLU A 535 16.67 2.58 8.75
C GLU A 535 16.37 1.09 8.53
N GLY A 536 15.26 0.60 9.12
CA GLY A 536 14.82 -0.77 8.95
C GLY A 536 14.36 -1.05 7.51
N LEU A 537 13.67 -0.11 6.89
CA LEU A 537 13.25 -0.20 5.48
C LEU A 537 14.46 -0.18 4.53
N VAL A 538 15.51 0.57 4.82
CA VAL A 538 16.79 0.51 4.08
C VAL A 538 17.45 -0.86 4.23
N GLU A 539 17.42 -1.49 5.41
CA GLU A 539 17.93 -2.86 5.57
C GLU A 539 17.10 -3.87 4.74
N VAL A 540 15.76 -3.80 4.80
CA VAL A 540 14.86 -4.63 3.96
C VAL A 540 15.12 -4.41 2.46
N ALA A 541 15.38 -3.18 2.03
CA ALA A 541 15.64 -2.83 0.63
C ALA A 541 16.91 -3.48 0.05
N THR A 542 17.81 -4.01 0.89
CA THR A 542 18.97 -4.82 0.41
C THR A 542 18.61 -6.26 0.04
N ASN A 543 17.43 -6.76 0.44
CA ASN A 543 17.04 -8.15 0.29
C ASN A 543 16.09 -8.38 -0.89
N SER A 544 16.31 -9.45 -1.65
CA SER A 544 15.48 -9.82 -2.80
C SER A 544 14.06 -10.29 -2.43
N LYS A 545 13.77 -10.54 -1.15
CA LYS A 545 12.48 -11.04 -0.65
C LYS A 545 11.95 -10.24 0.54
N PHE A 546 11.27 -9.13 0.23
CA PHE A 546 10.60 -8.26 1.21
C PHE A 546 9.76 -9.03 2.24
N GLU A 547 8.86 -9.90 1.78
CA GLU A 547 7.90 -10.60 2.65
C GLU A 547 8.58 -11.58 3.62
N GLU A 548 9.62 -12.30 3.18
CA GLU A 548 10.36 -13.22 4.06
C GLU A 548 11.09 -12.45 5.16
N VAL A 549 11.71 -11.30 4.88
CA VAL A 549 12.38 -10.48 5.92
C VAL A 549 11.39 -9.90 6.92
N VAL A 550 10.29 -9.32 6.44
CA VAL A 550 9.30 -8.64 7.30
C VAL A 550 8.50 -9.64 8.17
N THR A 551 8.52 -10.93 7.85
CA THR A 551 7.84 -12.00 8.61
C THR A 551 8.78 -12.97 9.35
N ASP A 552 10.10 -12.81 9.25
CA ASP A 552 11.09 -13.74 9.84
C ASP A 552 11.16 -13.63 11.38
N PRO A 553 10.91 -14.72 12.15
CA PRO A 553 11.09 -14.72 13.61
C PRO A 553 12.55 -14.57 14.06
N ALA A 554 13.54 -14.97 13.26
CA ALA A 554 14.94 -14.89 13.64
C ALA A 554 15.48 -13.46 13.74
N GLN A 555 14.77 -12.46 13.23
CA GLN A 555 15.10 -11.04 13.43
C GLN A 555 14.68 -10.54 14.83
N MET A 556 13.68 -11.17 15.46
CA MET A 556 13.23 -10.78 16.80
C MET A 556 14.24 -11.21 17.87
N GLU A 557 14.85 -12.39 17.73
CA GLU A 557 15.92 -12.89 18.61
C GLU A 557 17.19 -12.03 18.67
N LYS A 558 17.37 -11.08 17.74
CA LYS A 558 18.46 -10.10 17.75
C LYS A 558 18.15 -8.90 18.62
N SER A 559 16.88 -8.51 18.71
CA SER A 559 16.39 -7.41 19.55
C SER A 559 16.78 -7.60 21.02
N ASP A 560 16.50 -8.80 21.56
CA ASP A 560 16.79 -9.17 22.94
C ASP A 560 18.30 -9.29 23.25
N LYS A 561 19.15 -9.33 22.22
CA LYS A 561 20.61 -9.40 22.32
C LYS A 561 21.30 -8.04 22.13
N GLY A 562 20.53 -6.97 21.89
CA GLY A 562 20.99 -5.58 21.94
C GLY A 562 21.71 -5.04 20.70
N GLU A 563 21.95 -5.85 19.66
CA GLU A 563 22.61 -5.41 18.43
C GLU A 563 21.59 -4.83 17.42
N LYS A 564 21.79 -3.56 17.05
CA LYS A 564 21.07 -2.80 15.98
C LYS A 564 19.55 -3.00 15.90
N LYS A 565 18.84 -2.16 16.67
CA LYS A 565 17.39 -2.26 16.94
C LYS A 565 16.43 -1.92 15.78
N THR A 566 16.86 -1.26 14.71
CA THR A 566 15.92 -0.56 13.81
C THR A 566 15.14 -1.47 12.84
N LEU A 567 15.74 -2.52 12.26
CA LEU A 567 14.97 -3.55 11.55
C LEU A 567 14.05 -4.33 12.49
N ALA A 568 14.52 -4.64 13.70
CA ALA A 568 13.73 -5.39 14.70
C ALA A 568 12.47 -4.62 15.11
N ASN A 569 12.55 -3.30 15.31
CA ASN A 569 11.39 -2.46 15.61
C ASN A 569 10.30 -2.55 14.51
N LEU A 570 10.70 -2.48 13.23
CA LEU A 570 9.78 -2.62 12.09
C LEU A 570 9.11 -4.00 12.07
N VAL A 571 9.88 -5.08 12.25
CA VAL A 571 9.34 -6.45 12.31
C VAL A 571 8.40 -6.62 13.52
N VAL A 572 8.74 -6.08 14.69
CA VAL A 572 7.88 -6.08 15.88
C VAL A 572 6.57 -5.33 15.62
N ALA A 573 6.60 -4.18 14.95
CA ALA A 573 5.41 -3.39 14.66
C ALA A 573 4.48 -4.10 13.66
N VAL A 574 5.02 -4.60 12.53
CA VAL A 574 4.24 -5.32 11.52
C VAL A 574 3.69 -6.63 12.08
N ARG A 575 4.50 -7.43 12.79
CA ARG A 575 4.04 -8.68 13.39
C ARG A 575 3.12 -8.46 14.59
N GLY A 576 3.26 -7.35 15.31
CA GLY A 576 2.33 -6.91 16.35
C GLY A 576 0.97 -6.48 15.82
N PHE A 577 0.89 -6.03 14.56
CA PHE A 577 -0.35 -5.84 13.82
C PHE A 577 -0.91 -7.16 13.28
N GLN A 578 -0.07 -8.00 12.65
CA GLN A 578 -0.47 -9.32 12.16
C GLN A 578 -1.01 -10.23 13.26
N ALA A 579 -0.35 -10.30 14.41
CA ALA A 579 -0.82 -11.07 15.57
C ALA A 579 -2.13 -10.50 16.13
N MET A 580 -2.37 -9.19 16.03
CA MET A 580 -3.65 -8.59 16.39
C MET A 580 -4.76 -8.94 15.37
N LEU A 581 -4.46 -8.96 14.07
CA LEU A 581 -5.39 -9.43 13.04
C LEU A 581 -5.64 -10.93 13.13
N GLU A 582 -4.63 -11.73 13.47
CA GLU A 582 -4.75 -13.16 13.71
C GLU A 582 -5.57 -13.43 14.98
N ASN A 583 -5.39 -12.64 16.05
CA ASN A 583 -6.24 -12.70 17.24
C ASN A 583 -7.70 -12.24 16.96
N ALA A 584 -7.91 -11.24 16.09
CA ALA A 584 -9.25 -10.84 15.64
C ALA A 584 -9.90 -11.89 14.72
N ARG A 585 -9.12 -12.53 13.83
CA ARG A 585 -9.51 -13.72 13.08
C ARG A 585 -9.77 -14.92 13.99
N VAL A 586 -9.07 -15.05 15.10
CA VAL A 586 -9.37 -16.07 16.13
C VAL A 586 -10.67 -15.70 16.85
N GLY A 587 -10.97 -14.44 17.13
CA GLY A 587 -12.30 -14.01 17.59
C GLY A 587 -13.44 -14.36 16.61
N THR A 588 -13.20 -14.27 15.30
CA THR A 588 -14.22 -14.51 14.26
C THR A 588 -14.23 -15.92 13.64
N ARG A 589 -13.16 -16.71 13.78
CA ARG A 589 -13.10 -18.14 13.39
C ARG A 589 -13.19 -19.10 14.58
N ASN A 590 -12.83 -18.66 15.79
CA ASN A 590 -13.38 -19.21 17.04
C ASN A 590 -14.63 -18.40 17.44
N SER A 591 -15.52 -18.09 16.48
CA SER A 591 -16.89 -17.54 16.65
C SER A 591 -17.84 -18.59 17.29
N CYS A 592 -17.33 -19.20 18.34
CA CYS A 592 -17.75 -20.42 18.98
C CYS A 592 -17.32 -20.45 20.46
N SER A 593 -16.32 -19.63 20.86
CA SER A 593 -15.87 -19.52 22.25
C SER A 593 -16.51 -18.38 23.06
N ASP A 594 -17.29 -17.50 22.42
CA ASP A 594 -18.01 -16.43 23.12
C ASP A 594 -19.40 -16.92 23.52
N THR A 595 -19.41 -17.90 24.42
CA THR A 595 -20.64 -18.40 25.03
C THR A 595 -21.15 -17.40 26.07
N SER A 596 -22.45 -17.13 26.04
CA SER A 596 -23.10 -16.24 27.01
C SER A 596 -23.00 -16.81 28.44
N ALA A 597 -22.88 -15.92 29.42
CA ALA A 597 -23.00 -16.27 30.84
C ALA A 597 -24.27 -17.11 31.11
N PRO A 598 -24.22 -18.09 32.02
CA PRO A 598 -25.37 -18.87 32.43
C PRO A 598 -26.59 -18.00 32.79
N SER A 599 -27.77 -18.45 32.36
CA SER A 599 -29.05 -17.84 32.76
C SER A 599 -29.17 -17.86 34.29
N LEU A 600 -29.52 -16.71 34.87
CA LEU A 600 -29.75 -16.55 36.30
C LEU A 600 -30.67 -17.66 36.84
N SER A 601 -30.34 -18.20 38.02
CA SER A 601 -31.18 -19.22 38.67
C SER A 601 -32.51 -18.60 39.13
N LEU A 602 -33.53 -19.42 39.37
CA LEU A 602 -34.78 -18.93 39.97
C LEU A 602 -34.56 -18.28 41.36
N ARG A 603 -33.50 -18.68 42.06
CA ARG A 603 -33.07 -18.11 43.35
C ARG A 603 -32.44 -16.72 43.16
N THR A 604 -31.56 -16.57 42.16
CA THR A 604 -30.96 -15.28 41.80
C THR A 604 -32.02 -14.32 41.25
N LEU A 605 -32.94 -14.79 40.41
CA LEU A 605 -34.06 -14.01 39.88
C LEU A 605 -35.01 -13.53 40.97
N ALA A 606 -35.34 -14.39 41.96
CA ALA A 606 -36.14 -13.98 43.11
C ALA A 606 -35.43 -12.88 43.93
N ARG A 607 -34.13 -13.02 44.19
CA ARG A 607 -33.30 -11.99 44.87
C ARG A 607 -33.18 -10.69 44.07
N LEU A 608 -33.14 -10.75 42.74
CA LEU A 608 -33.11 -9.57 41.86
C LEU A 608 -34.48 -8.91 41.73
N SER A 609 -35.57 -9.62 41.98
CA SER A 609 -36.93 -9.07 41.88
C SER A 609 -37.35 -8.17 43.07
N SER A 610 -36.53 -8.07 44.12
CA SER A 610 -36.82 -7.24 45.31
C SER A 610 -36.26 -5.80 45.24
N ASP A 611 -35.45 -5.47 44.24
CA ASP A 611 -34.87 -4.13 44.06
C ASP A 611 -34.78 -3.81 42.55
N PRO A 612 -35.49 -2.79 42.03
CA PRO A 612 -35.68 -2.60 40.59
C PRO A 612 -34.52 -1.90 39.85
N GLU A 613 -33.59 -1.24 40.54
CA GLU A 613 -32.49 -0.51 39.88
C GLU A 613 -31.18 -1.32 39.82
N LEU A 614 -30.95 -2.21 40.79
CA LEU A 614 -29.82 -3.15 40.84
C LEU A 614 -29.64 -4.10 39.63
N PRO A 615 -30.69 -4.59 38.93
CA PRO A 615 -30.53 -5.72 38.01
C PRO A 615 -29.69 -5.45 36.76
N SER A 616 -29.66 -4.22 36.24
CA SER A 616 -28.89 -3.86 35.05
C SER A 616 -27.38 -3.93 35.31
N VAL A 617 -26.93 -3.27 36.38
CA VAL A 617 -25.52 -3.21 36.79
C VAL A 617 -25.00 -4.62 37.11
N GLN A 618 -25.72 -5.39 37.92
CA GLN A 618 -25.30 -6.76 38.28
C GLN A 618 -25.31 -7.72 37.07
N LEU A 619 -26.16 -7.49 36.06
CA LEU A 619 -26.11 -8.22 34.79
C LEU A 619 -24.91 -7.84 33.92
N GLU A 620 -24.35 -6.63 34.05
CA GLU A 620 -23.14 -6.22 33.34
C GLU A 620 -21.87 -6.67 34.06
N GLU A 621 -21.80 -6.52 35.38
CA GLU A 621 -20.74 -7.11 36.22
C GLU A 621 -20.63 -8.63 36.03
N ARG A 622 -21.77 -9.34 36.03
CA ARG A 622 -21.81 -10.81 35.82
C ARG A 622 -21.30 -11.20 34.42
N LYS A 623 -21.55 -10.41 33.37
CA LYS A 623 -20.96 -10.61 32.02
C LYS A 623 -19.47 -10.31 32.00
N GLU A 624 -19.02 -9.27 32.68
CA GLU A 624 -17.59 -8.89 32.71
C GLU A 624 -16.76 -9.96 33.46
N VAL A 625 -17.27 -10.44 34.60
CA VAL A 625 -16.68 -11.54 35.39
C VAL A 625 -16.67 -12.85 34.58
N TRP A 626 -17.72 -13.13 33.80
CA TRP A 626 -17.72 -14.25 32.86
C TRP A 626 -16.59 -14.13 31.83
N SER A 627 -16.48 -12.97 31.15
CA SER A 627 -15.42 -12.71 30.16
C SER A 627 -14.01 -12.86 30.76
N LYS A 628 -13.80 -12.34 31.99
CA LYS A 628 -12.56 -12.52 32.77
C LYS A 628 -12.29 -14.00 33.10
N ALA A 629 -13.31 -14.78 33.45
CA ALA A 629 -13.18 -16.22 33.70
C ALA A 629 -12.84 -17.01 32.42
N GLN A 630 -13.53 -16.74 31.30
CA GLN A 630 -13.23 -17.33 30.00
C GLN A 630 -11.81 -16.96 29.53
N ALA A 631 -11.36 -15.73 29.77
CA ALA A 631 -9.98 -15.31 29.49
C ALA A 631 -8.97 -16.07 30.37
N CYS A 632 -9.28 -16.35 31.64
CA CYS A 632 -8.43 -17.17 32.50
C CYS A 632 -8.41 -18.64 32.05
N ARG A 633 -9.55 -19.24 31.72
CA ARG A 633 -9.64 -20.60 31.14
C ARG A 633 -8.83 -20.71 29.85
N ARG A 634 -8.87 -19.69 28.97
CA ARG A 634 -8.05 -19.57 27.76
C ARG A 634 -6.52 -19.48 28.01
N LYS A 635 -6.04 -19.33 29.26
CA LYS A 635 -4.61 -19.49 29.62
C LYS A 635 -4.17 -20.97 29.75
N LEU A 636 -5.11 -21.92 29.64
CA LEU A 636 -4.90 -23.32 29.98
C LEU A 636 -5.59 -24.29 29.00
N CYS A 637 -6.91 -24.15 28.79
CA CYS A 637 -7.71 -25.06 27.97
C CYS A 637 -8.28 -24.36 26.74
N HIS A 638 -7.95 -24.87 25.56
CA HIS A 638 -8.41 -24.40 24.25
C HIS A 638 -9.34 -25.44 23.61
N VAL A 639 -10.34 -24.93 22.89
CA VAL A 639 -11.25 -25.70 22.06
C VAL A 639 -11.20 -25.11 20.66
N ALA A 640 -11.01 -25.97 19.66
CA ALA A 640 -10.91 -25.58 18.25
C ALA A 640 -11.78 -26.52 17.38
N GLN A 641 -12.05 -26.12 16.15
CA GLN A 641 -12.50 -27.04 15.09
C GLN A 641 -11.39 -27.15 14.04
N ALA A 642 -11.11 -28.36 13.59
CA ALA A 642 -10.23 -28.64 12.45
C ALA A 642 -10.82 -29.76 11.59
N THR A 643 -10.62 -29.64 10.28
CA THR A 643 -11.12 -30.55 9.24
C THR A 643 -9.97 -31.20 8.48
N THR A 644 -8.83 -30.52 8.32
CA THR A 644 -7.61 -31.05 7.68
C THR A 644 -6.48 -31.29 8.67
N SER A 645 -5.56 -32.20 8.35
CA SER A 645 -4.36 -32.41 9.18
C SER A 645 -3.46 -31.16 9.23
N THR A 646 -3.52 -30.30 8.21
CA THR A 646 -2.83 -29.00 8.16
C THR A 646 -3.40 -28.00 9.15
N GLU A 647 -4.72 -27.95 9.34
CA GLU A 647 -5.35 -27.16 10.41
C GLU A 647 -4.95 -27.66 11.80
N ILE A 648 -4.92 -28.98 12.00
CA ILE A 648 -4.48 -29.61 13.27
C ILE A 648 -3.03 -29.22 13.57
N MET A 649 -2.11 -29.36 12.61
CA MET A 649 -0.70 -28.97 12.77
C MET A 649 -0.56 -27.48 13.12
N ALA A 650 -1.23 -26.59 12.37
CA ALA A 650 -1.17 -25.15 12.61
C ALA A 650 -1.73 -24.75 13.98
N ALA A 651 -2.85 -25.34 14.41
CA ALA A 651 -3.45 -25.08 15.72
C ALA A 651 -2.58 -25.62 16.87
N VAL A 652 -1.99 -26.81 16.74
CA VAL A 652 -1.10 -27.37 17.77
C VAL A 652 0.18 -26.55 17.92
N GLU A 653 0.84 -26.13 16.84
CA GLU A 653 2.04 -25.28 16.97
C GLU A 653 1.68 -23.90 17.53
N ARG A 654 0.58 -23.25 17.10
CA ARG A 654 0.08 -22.00 17.73
C ARG A 654 -0.18 -22.16 19.23
N PHE A 655 -0.70 -23.31 19.67
CA PHE A 655 -0.93 -23.60 21.08
C PHE A 655 0.37 -23.85 21.85
N LYS A 656 1.31 -24.60 21.25
CA LYS A 656 2.69 -24.75 21.76
C LYS A 656 3.34 -23.38 21.99
N GLU A 657 3.23 -22.46 21.03
CA GLU A 657 3.86 -21.14 21.13
C GLU A 657 3.19 -20.18 22.11
N ASN A 658 1.85 -20.08 22.09
CA ASN A 658 1.14 -19.07 22.88
C ASN A 658 0.76 -19.52 24.29
N VAL A 659 0.70 -20.84 24.56
CA VAL A 659 0.24 -21.39 25.84
C VAL A 659 1.31 -22.25 26.53
N VAL A 660 2.04 -23.09 25.79
CA VAL A 660 3.03 -23.99 26.40
C VAL A 660 4.36 -23.27 26.66
N LYS A 661 5.03 -22.75 25.62
CA LYS A 661 6.35 -22.07 25.74
C LYS A 661 6.40 -21.03 26.89
N PRO A 662 5.42 -20.11 27.06
CA PRO A 662 5.51 -19.07 28.09
C PRO A 662 5.34 -19.59 29.53
N ARG A 663 4.82 -20.81 29.69
CA ARG A 663 4.50 -21.41 31.00
C ARG A 663 5.55 -22.37 31.51
N THR A 664 6.55 -22.74 30.70
CA THR A 664 7.39 -23.90 31.00
C THR A 664 8.87 -23.72 30.64
N ASN A 665 9.74 -23.86 31.64
CA ASN A 665 11.08 -24.41 31.44
C ASN A 665 10.99 -25.93 31.16
N LEU A 666 10.23 -26.31 30.13
CA LEU A 666 10.00 -27.71 29.73
C LEU A 666 11.32 -28.26 29.17
N LYS A 667 12.10 -28.92 30.03
CA LYS A 667 13.17 -29.79 29.57
C LYS A 667 12.54 -30.91 28.75
N LEU A 668 12.81 -30.86 27.45
CA LEU A 668 12.38 -31.89 26.52
C LEU A 668 12.87 -33.26 27.03
N ASN A 669 11.97 -34.24 27.05
CA ASN A 669 12.09 -35.57 27.66
C ASN A 669 11.87 -35.69 29.19
N GLU A 670 11.63 -34.61 29.96
CA GLU A 670 11.14 -34.74 31.35
C GLU A 670 9.59 -34.76 31.45
N ALA A 671 8.88 -34.22 30.45
CA ALA A 671 7.43 -34.33 30.32
C ALA A 671 7.00 -34.29 28.83
N HIS A 672 5.83 -34.86 28.53
CA HIS A 672 5.46 -35.30 27.17
C HIS A 672 4.22 -34.58 26.59
N MET A 673 4.16 -34.49 25.26
CA MET A 673 2.96 -34.12 24.51
C MET A 673 2.14 -35.38 24.26
N LEU A 674 1.00 -35.51 24.94
CA LEU A 674 0.08 -36.63 24.73
C LEU A 674 -0.95 -36.27 23.66
N VAL A 675 -1.01 -37.04 22.59
CA VAL A 675 -1.98 -36.87 21.50
C VAL A 675 -3.03 -37.98 21.60
N ILE A 676 -4.28 -37.63 21.92
CA ILE A 676 -5.35 -38.58 22.22
C ILE A 676 -6.35 -38.63 21.07
N LEU A 677 -6.81 -39.84 20.73
CA LEU A 677 -7.93 -40.10 19.82
C LEU A 677 -8.82 -41.17 20.44
N SER A 678 -9.97 -40.77 20.97
CA SER A 678 -10.96 -41.69 21.57
C SER A 678 -12.04 -42.05 20.55
N LEU A 679 -12.07 -43.30 20.08
CA LEU A 679 -13.00 -43.70 19.01
C LEU A 679 -14.46 -43.78 19.49
N ASP A 680 -14.72 -43.80 20.80
CA ASP A 680 -16.05 -43.60 21.41
C ASP A 680 -16.52 -42.12 21.41
N CYS A 681 -15.70 -41.19 20.94
CA CYS A 681 -16.01 -39.75 20.81
C CYS A 681 -15.82 -39.19 19.37
N VAL A 682 -15.65 -40.04 18.36
CA VAL A 682 -15.55 -39.60 16.94
C VAL A 682 -16.93 -39.31 16.36
N GLN A 683 -17.90 -40.19 16.61
CA GLN A 683 -19.21 -40.21 15.97
C GLN A 683 -20.25 -40.78 16.94
N GLU A 684 -21.45 -40.21 16.93
CA GLU A 684 -22.59 -40.65 17.75
C GLU A 684 -23.64 -41.32 16.84
N PRO A 685 -24.23 -42.48 17.21
CA PRO A 685 -25.32 -43.08 16.47
C PRO A 685 -26.55 -42.16 16.37
N THR A 686 -27.09 -41.95 15.17
CA THR A 686 -28.24 -41.05 14.98
C THR A 686 -29.56 -41.66 15.46
N THR A 687 -29.72 -42.99 15.37
CA THR A 687 -30.90 -43.72 15.85
C THR A 687 -30.63 -44.45 17.15
N THR A 688 -31.36 -44.08 18.20
CA THR A 688 -31.29 -44.68 19.55
C THR A 688 -29.86 -44.87 20.12
N PRO A 689 -29.02 -43.82 20.22
CA PRO A 689 -27.62 -43.93 20.66
C PRO A 689 -27.40 -44.54 22.07
N TRP A 690 -28.37 -44.45 22.98
CA TRP A 690 -28.32 -45.16 24.27
C TRP A 690 -28.65 -46.66 24.17
N ARG A 691 -28.83 -47.22 22.97
CA ARG A 691 -29.12 -48.64 22.71
C ARG A 691 -28.23 -49.29 21.65
N GLN A 692 -27.59 -48.53 20.77
CA GLN A 692 -26.84 -49.08 19.63
C GLN A 692 -25.34 -48.77 19.74
N THR A 693 -24.51 -49.81 19.73
CA THR A 693 -23.09 -49.67 19.40
C THR A 693 -22.96 -49.43 17.89
N GLN A 694 -22.14 -48.46 17.48
CA GLN A 694 -22.07 -48.06 16.07
C GLN A 694 -21.45 -49.16 15.20
N LYS A 695 -22.13 -49.56 14.11
CA LYS A 695 -21.63 -50.57 13.17
C LYS A 695 -20.67 -49.96 12.15
N GLY A 696 -19.42 -49.78 12.58
CA GLY A 696 -18.34 -49.18 11.77
C GLY A 696 -18.36 -47.64 11.81
N LEU A 697 -17.21 -47.04 11.55
CA LEU A 697 -16.96 -45.60 11.68
C LEU A 697 -16.73 -44.96 10.30
N ASP A 698 -17.16 -43.70 10.08
CA ASP A 698 -16.82 -43.00 8.84
C ASP A 698 -15.31 -42.70 8.80
N LYS A 699 -14.62 -43.29 7.82
CA LYS A 699 -13.17 -43.10 7.61
C LYS A 699 -12.80 -41.65 7.33
N LYS A 700 -13.69 -40.83 6.75
CA LYS A 700 -13.45 -39.40 6.54
C LYS A 700 -13.29 -38.63 7.85
N LEU A 701 -13.96 -39.08 8.93
CA LEU A 701 -13.81 -38.47 10.25
C LEU A 701 -12.49 -38.85 10.94
N LEU A 702 -11.78 -39.87 10.43
CA LEU A 702 -10.47 -40.32 10.91
C LEU A 702 -9.30 -39.81 10.07
N GLU A 703 -9.50 -39.48 8.80
CA GLU A 703 -8.42 -39.18 7.84
C GLU A 703 -7.42 -38.12 8.35
N ALA A 704 -7.92 -36.94 8.76
CA ALA A 704 -7.07 -35.88 9.32
C ALA A 704 -6.44 -36.24 10.69
N PRO A 705 -7.18 -36.74 11.71
CA PRO A 705 -6.58 -37.24 12.95
C PRO A 705 -5.49 -38.31 12.76
N MET A 706 -5.73 -39.31 11.89
CA MET A 706 -4.79 -40.40 11.66
C MET A 706 -3.57 -39.95 10.84
N GLN A 707 -3.74 -39.02 9.89
CA GLN A 707 -2.63 -38.37 9.20
C GLN A 707 -1.74 -37.58 10.18
N TYR A 708 -2.34 -36.86 11.13
CA TYR A 708 -1.59 -36.13 12.16
C TYR A 708 -0.82 -37.09 13.09
N LEU A 709 -1.48 -38.16 13.58
CA LEU A 709 -0.82 -39.20 14.39
C LEU A 709 0.35 -39.87 13.66
N LYS A 710 0.20 -40.15 12.36
CA LYS A 710 1.27 -40.69 11.51
C LYS A 710 2.45 -39.71 11.38
N ALA A 711 2.21 -38.40 11.36
CA ALA A 711 3.22 -37.36 11.20
C ALA A 711 4.05 -37.04 12.47
N LEU A 712 3.64 -37.50 13.66
CA LEU A 712 4.41 -37.33 14.91
C LEU A 712 5.83 -37.90 14.76
N ASN A 713 6.85 -37.09 15.08
CA ASN A 713 8.25 -37.43 14.78
C ASN A 713 9.27 -37.08 15.88
N LYS A 714 8.86 -36.42 16.98
CA LYS A 714 9.76 -35.99 18.06
C LYS A 714 9.77 -36.98 19.24
N SER A 715 10.79 -36.93 20.11
CA SER A 715 10.96 -37.87 21.23
C SER A 715 9.94 -37.71 22.36
N PHE A 716 9.41 -36.50 22.55
CA PHE A 716 8.42 -36.17 23.57
C PHE A 716 6.97 -36.28 23.08
N GLU A 717 6.73 -36.67 21.82
CA GLU A 717 5.40 -36.75 21.22
C GLU A 717 4.91 -38.21 21.26
N ILE A 718 3.80 -38.46 21.98
CA ILE A 718 3.24 -39.80 22.18
C ILE A 718 1.75 -39.79 21.79
N GLY A 719 1.38 -40.60 20.79
CA GLY A 719 0.01 -40.75 20.30
C GLY A 719 -0.70 -41.97 20.88
N PHE A 720 -1.99 -41.84 21.19
CA PHE A 720 -2.86 -42.88 21.75
C PHE A 720 -4.18 -42.96 20.98
N VAL A 721 -4.55 -44.15 20.52
CA VAL A 721 -5.83 -44.41 19.84
C VAL A 721 -6.64 -45.44 20.63
N PHE A 722 -7.72 -45.03 21.28
CA PHE A 722 -8.57 -45.90 22.12
C PHE A 722 -9.73 -46.48 21.30
N ASP A 723 -9.95 -47.80 21.34
CA ASP A 723 -10.92 -48.49 20.47
C ASP A 723 -12.41 -48.30 20.86
N GLY A 724 -12.70 -47.64 21.98
CA GLY A 724 -14.06 -47.37 22.43
C GLY A 724 -14.86 -48.64 22.74
N ARG A 725 -14.19 -49.77 23.01
CA ARG A 725 -14.78 -51.08 23.28
C ARG A 725 -15.61 -51.65 22.12
N ASN A 726 -15.34 -51.17 20.90
CA ASN A 726 -16.08 -51.54 19.70
C ASN A 726 -15.17 -52.19 18.65
N LYS A 727 -15.41 -53.48 18.37
CA LYS A 727 -14.66 -54.24 17.36
C LYS A 727 -14.66 -53.57 15.98
N GLY A 728 -15.77 -52.93 15.58
CA GLY A 728 -15.87 -52.22 14.32
C GLY A 728 -15.09 -50.89 14.28
N HIS A 729 -14.79 -50.28 15.43
CA HIS A 729 -13.88 -49.14 15.52
C HIS A 729 -12.42 -49.62 15.44
N ARG A 730 -12.08 -50.70 16.16
CA ARG A 730 -10.77 -51.35 16.06
C ARG A 730 -10.45 -51.76 14.61
N GLU A 731 -11.37 -52.44 13.94
CA GLU A 731 -11.24 -52.83 12.53
C GLU A 731 -11.07 -51.63 11.58
N ALA A 732 -11.66 -50.48 11.89
CA ALA A 732 -11.53 -49.27 11.07
C ALA A 732 -10.11 -48.65 11.12
N VAL A 733 -9.41 -48.76 12.26
CA VAL A 733 -8.03 -48.26 12.43
C VAL A 733 -6.95 -49.35 12.34
N ALA A 734 -7.30 -50.64 12.37
CA ALA A 734 -6.34 -51.75 12.48
C ALA A 734 -5.20 -51.71 11.43
N ALA A 735 -5.49 -51.34 10.19
CA ALA A 735 -4.49 -51.21 9.12
C ALA A 735 -3.46 -50.07 9.37
N ASP A 736 -3.87 -49.02 10.09
CA ASP A 736 -3.03 -47.88 10.45
C ASP A 736 -2.28 -48.07 11.78
N CYS A 737 -2.63 -49.13 12.53
CA CYS A 737 -2.12 -49.41 13.86
C CYS A 737 -1.26 -50.69 13.95
N GLN A 738 -0.95 -51.36 12.83
CA GLN A 738 -0.25 -52.65 12.82
C GLN A 738 1.14 -52.62 13.48
N ASP A 739 1.87 -51.50 13.34
CA ASP A 739 3.20 -51.29 13.91
C ASP A 739 3.20 -50.66 15.31
N LEU A 740 2.03 -50.57 15.98
CA LEU A 740 1.87 -49.87 17.26
C LEU A 740 1.83 -50.84 18.44
N SER A 741 2.23 -50.35 19.63
CA SER A 741 2.12 -51.13 20.86
C SER A 741 0.70 -51.12 21.39
N GLU A 742 0.08 -52.29 21.61
CA GLU A 742 -1.24 -52.39 22.24
C GLU A 742 -1.12 -52.30 23.78
N GLY A 743 -2.10 -51.63 24.40
CA GLY A 743 -2.36 -51.62 25.84
C GLY A 743 -3.86 -51.80 26.08
N MET A 744 -4.26 -52.06 27.33
CA MET A 744 -5.65 -52.40 27.67
C MET A 744 -6.16 -51.64 28.91
N VAL A 745 -7.46 -51.35 28.90
CA VAL A 745 -8.22 -50.85 30.06
C VAL A 745 -9.26 -51.92 30.41
N LEU A 746 -9.19 -52.48 31.63
CA LEU A 746 -10.18 -53.40 32.16
C LEU A 746 -11.15 -52.64 33.07
N TYR A 747 -12.41 -52.61 32.66
CA TYR A 747 -13.48 -51.96 33.40
C TYR A 747 -14.06 -52.89 34.46
N LEU A 748 -14.51 -52.31 35.57
CA LEU A 748 -15.25 -53.06 36.58
C LEU A 748 -16.50 -53.74 35.97
N PRO A 749 -16.80 -54.98 36.39
CA PRO A 749 -18.12 -55.59 36.20
C PRO A 749 -19.20 -54.66 36.75
N ARG A 750 -20.40 -54.72 36.16
CA ARG A 750 -21.56 -54.05 36.77
C ARG A 750 -22.13 -55.00 37.82
N GLU A 751 -22.30 -54.53 39.05
CA GLU A 751 -22.96 -55.30 40.09
C GLU A 751 -24.36 -55.71 39.64
N ARG A 752 -24.69 -56.99 39.86
CA ARG A 752 -25.89 -57.62 39.32
C ARG A 752 -27.06 -57.41 40.29
N ARG A 753 -27.51 -56.15 40.40
CA ARG A 753 -28.62 -55.72 41.27
C ARG A 753 -29.73 -56.76 41.33
N GLU A 754 -30.11 -57.13 42.53
CA GLU A 754 -31.14 -58.15 42.75
C GLU A 754 -32.49 -57.68 42.23
N ARG A 755 -33.29 -58.62 41.71
CA ARG A 755 -34.63 -58.34 41.19
C ARG A 755 -35.62 -58.16 42.34
N GLY A 756 -35.52 -57.03 43.04
CA GLY A 756 -36.38 -56.66 44.17
C GLY A 756 -36.25 -55.23 44.69
N ALA A 757 -35.15 -54.52 44.43
CA ALA A 757 -34.98 -53.13 44.90
C ALA A 757 -36.02 -52.16 44.29
N SER A 758 -36.44 -51.17 45.07
CA SER A 758 -37.66 -50.37 44.84
C SER A 758 -37.46 -49.15 43.91
N THR A 759 -38.58 -48.64 43.39
CA THR A 759 -38.70 -47.76 42.22
C THR A 759 -38.25 -46.29 42.39
N THR A 760 -37.34 -45.98 43.31
CA THR A 760 -36.96 -44.59 43.63
C THR A 760 -35.51 -44.26 43.30
N GLU A 761 -34.63 -45.26 43.25
CA GLU A 761 -33.21 -45.16 42.93
C GLU A 761 -32.86 -46.33 41.95
N GLU A 762 -31.88 -46.29 41.05
CA GLU A 762 -30.80 -45.32 40.86
C GLU A 762 -30.67 -44.86 39.39
N ARG A 763 -30.55 -43.54 39.14
CA ARG A 763 -30.42 -42.89 37.80
C ARG A 763 -29.06 -43.09 37.10
N SER A 764 -28.50 -44.29 37.18
CA SER A 764 -27.24 -44.68 36.51
C SER A 764 -27.39 -44.74 34.97
N ARG A 765 -26.34 -44.36 34.22
CA ARG A 765 -26.31 -44.40 32.75
C ARG A 765 -26.43 -45.84 32.20
N THR A 766 -27.64 -46.27 31.88
CA THR A 766 -27.99 -47.61 31.36
C THR A 766 -27.75 -47.79 29.85
N VAL A 767 -26.58 -47.39 29.36
CA VAL A 767 -26.14 -47.67 27.99
C VAL A 767 -25.69 -49.14 27.88
N PRO A 768 -26.00 -49.87 26.79
CA PRO A 768 -25.37 -51.13 26.48
C PRO A 768 -23.94 -50.88 26.00
N PHE A 769 -23.05 -50.62 26.96
CA PHE A 769 -21.66 -51.00 26.80
C PHE A 769 -21.61 -52.46 26.35
N SER A 770 -20.69 -52.80 25.44
CA SER A 770 -20.46 -54.18 25.04
C SER A 770 -20.17 -55.07 26.26
N ASP A 771 -20.60 -56.33 26.21
CA ASP A 771 -20.30 -57.33 27.27
C ASP A 771 -18.79 -57.52 27.48
N VAL A 772 -18.01 -57.13 26.46
CA VAL A 772 -16.56 -56.94 26.51
C VAL A 772 -16.20 -55.90 27.58
N LEU A 773 -15.76 -56.39 28.75
CA LEU A 773 -15.30 -55.56 29.87
C LEU A 773 -13.96 -54.84 29.62
N HIS A 774 -13.39 -54.96 28.43
CA HIS A 774 -12.11 -54.34 28.07
C HIS A 774 -12.21 -53.38 26.89
N GLU A 775 -11.34 -52.39 26.91
CA GLU A 775 -10.99 -51.50 25.79
C GLU A 775 -9.52 -51.72 25.48
N ALA A 776 -9.12 -51.67 24.21
CA ALA A 776 -7.71 -51.56 23.87
C ALA A 776 -7.36 -50.16 23.39
N PHE A 777 -6.08 -49.82 23.52
CA PHE A 777 -5.53 -48.62 22.92
C PHE A 777 -4.18 -48.90 22.27
N TYR A 778 -3.92 -48.21 21.16
CA TYR A 778 -2.65 -48.30 20.44
C TYR A 778 -1.77 -47.11 20.78
N VAL A 779 -0.48 -47.36 21.06
CA VAL A 779 0.51 -46.36 21.44
C VAL A 779 1.54 -46.17 20.32
N ARG A 780 1.76 -44.91 19.92
CA ARG A 780 2.75 -44.48 18.92
C ARG A 780 3.74 -43.50 19.53
N PHE A 781 5.03 -43.84 19.52
CA PHE A 781 6.11 -42.95 19.95
C PHE A 781 6.68 -42.21 18.72
N GLY A 782 6.68 -40.87 18.71
CA GLY A 782 7.07 -40.07 17.54
C GLY A 782 8.48 -40.37 17.04
N CYS A 783 9.45 -40.55 17.93
CA CYS A 783 10.84 -40.87 17.56
C CYS A 783 11.08 -42.32 17.06
N GLY A 784 10.03 -43.13 16.87
CA GLY A 784 10.09 -44.48 16.30
C GLY A 784 10.79 -45.56 17.15
N ASN A 785 11.42 -45.19 18.27
CA ASN A 785 12.07 -46.14 19.18
C ASN A 785 11.79 -45.78 20.64
N ARG A 786 11.02 -46.65 21.32
CA ARG A 786 10.61 -46.53 22.73
C ARG A 786 11.77 -46.27 23.69
N SER A 787 12.98 -46.79 23.44
CA SER A 787 14.13 -46.61 24.35
C SER A 787 14.66 -45.17 24.42
N LYS A 788 14.23 -44.29 23.51
CA LYS A 788 14.55 -42.85 23.52
C LYS A 788 13.54 -41.99 24.29
N VAL A 789 12.46 -42.60 24.79
CA VAL A 789 11.42 -41.91 25.58
C VAL A 789 11.72 -42.15 27.05
N ALA A 790 12.15 -41.11 27.77
CA ALA A 790 12.32 -41.19 29.21
C ALA A 790 10.93 -41.18 29.88
N LEU A 791 10.60 -42.28 30.55
CA LEU A 791 9.48 -42.38 31.48
C LEU A 791 10.00 -42.27 32.91
N ALA A 792 9.16 -41.75 33.82
CA ALA A 792 9.50 -41.68 35.23
C ALA A 792 9.57 -43.10 35.82
N LYS A 793 10.73 -43.45 36.39
CA LYS A 793 11.17 -44.82 36.79
C LYS A 793 11.48 -45.74 35.60
N LYS A 794 12.53 -46.55 35.78
CA LYS A 794 13.14 -47.36 34.72
C LYS A 794 12.53 -48.75 34.57
N ASP A 795 11.79 -49.19 35.60
CA ASP A 795 11.32 -50.57 35.76
C ASP A 795 9.82 -50.73 35.41
N ASP A 796 9.04 -49.63 35.49
CA ASP A 796 7.61 -49.60 35.15
C ASP A 796 7.39 -49.51 33.62
N SER A 797 7.63 -50.64 32.94
CA SER A 797 7.55 -50.76 31.48
C SER A 797 6.11 -50.62 30.94
N ASN A 798 5.66 -49.39 30.70
CA ASN A 798 4.40 -49.07 30.01
C ASN A 798 4.39 -49.43 28.49
N ALA A 799 4.40 -50.72 28.18
CA ALA A 799 3.98 -51.31 26.90
C ALA A 799 3.36 -52.67 27.22
N GLY A 800 2.13 -52.92 26.76
CA GLY A 800 1.23 -53.84 27.46
C GLY A 800 0.65 -53.24 28.75
N SER A 801 0.63 -51.91 28.88
CA SER A 801 0.03 -51.21 30.03
C SER A 801 -1.41 -51.67 30.25
N LEU A 802 -1.69 -52.15 31.46
CA LEU A 802 -2.97 -52.73 31.85
C LEU A 802 -3.60 -51.89 32.97
N TYR A 803 -4.55 -51.02 32.60
CA TYR A 803 -5.31 -50.24 33.58
C TYR A 803 -6.42 -51.12 34.17
N LEU A 804 -6.19 -51.62 35.37
CA LEU A 804 -7.12 -52.51 36.09
C LEU A 804 -8.22 -51.74 36.82
N ASN A 805 -9.34 -52.42 37.06
CA ASN A 805 -10.43 -51.99 37.94
C ASN A 805 -10.99 -50.59 37.64
N VAL A 806 -10.99 -50.18 36.37
CA VAL A 806 -11.42 -48.84 35.98
C VAL A 806 -12.94 -48.72 36.14
N PRO A 807 -13.47 -47.77 36.93
CA PRO A 807 -14.90 -47.54 37.01
C PRO A 807 -15.40 -47.02 35.65
N ARG A 808 -16.65 -47.32 35.30
CA ARG A 808 -17.28 -46.76 34.10
C ARG A 808 -17.76 -45.35 34.43
N ALA A 809 -17.60 -44.39 33.52
CA ALA A 809 -18.12 -43.03 33.75
C ALA A 809 -19.63 -43.06 34.05
N THR A 810 -20.01 -42.73 35.29
CA THR A 810 -21.41 -42.75 35.73
C THR A 810 -22.10 -41.43 35.41
N ALA A 811 -21.40 -40.32 35.61
CA ALA A 811 -21.76 -39.00 35.11
C ALA A 811 -20.94 -38.60 33.87
N LEU A 812 -21.55 -37.75 33.04
CA LEU A 812 -20.92 -37.04 31.92
C LEU A 812 -21.63 -35.68 31.79
N PRO A 813 -20.94 -34.60 31.36
CA PRO A 813 -21.56 -33.33 31.02
C PRO A 813 -22.73 -33.48 30.03
N ARG A 814 -23.86 -32.82 30.33
CA ARG A 814 -25.14 -32.99 29.62
C ARG A 814 -25.53 -31.77 28.78
N VAL A 815 -26.15 -32.01 27.63
CA VAL A 815 -26.70 -31.01 26.70
C VAL A 815 -28.20 -31.24 26.50
N ALA A 816 -28.97 -30.17 26.29
CA ALA A 816 -30.40 -30.28 25.97
C ALA A 816 -30.62 -31.08 24.68
N GLN A 817 -31.61 -31.99 24.67
CA GLN A 817 -31.85 -32.87 23.52
C GLN A 817 -32.16 -32.11 22.22
N SER A 818 -32.86 -30.97 22.30
CA SER A 818 -33.11 -30.07 21.17
C SER A 818 -31.81 -29.53 20.56
N ALA A 819 -30.88 -29.07 21.39
CA ALA A 819 -29.55 -28.62 20.96
C ALA A 819 -28.73 -29.78 20.38
N LYS A 820 -28.79 -30.98 20.96
CA LYS A 820 -28.10 -32.18 20.42
C LYS A 820 -28.64 -32.61 19.05
N ARG A 821 -29.97 -32.66 18.86
CA ARG A 821 -30.58 -32.91 17.53
C ARG A 821 -30.10 -31.88 16.50
N SER A 822 -30.14 -30.59 16.87
CA SER A 822 -29.67 -29.47 16.04
C SER A 822 -28.17 -29.51 15.74
N ALA A 823 -27.36 -30.14 16.60
CA ALA A 823 -25.92 -30.31 16.42
C ALA A 823 -25.54 -31.51 15.56
N LEU A 824 -26.31 -32.60 15.62
CA LEU A 824 -26.10 -33.83 14.85
C LEU A 824 -26.84 -33.82 13.50
N GLY A 825 -27.68 -32.81 13.22
CA GLY A 825 -28.47 -32.72 11.99
C GLY A 825 -29.63 -33.72 11.93
N VAL A 826 -30.12 -34.18 13.10
CA VAL A 826 -31.13 -35.24 13.21
C VAL A 826 -32.53 -34.64 13.35
N ALA A 827 -33.52 -35.28 12.70
CA ALA A 827 -34.92 -34.87 12.74
C ALA A 827 -35.55 -34.96 14.15
N VAL A 828 -36.63 -34.20 14.36
CA VAL A 828 -37.22 -33.95 15.70
C VAL A 828 -37.89 -35.19 16.30
N ASP A 829 -38.47 -36.03 15.44
CA ASP A 829 -39.14 -37.29 15.73
C ASP A 829 -38.17 -38.38 16.24
N VAL A 830 -36.86 -38.24 15.98
CA VAL A 830 -35.87 -39.20 16.48
C VAL A 830 -35.60 -38.94 17.96
N ALA A 831 -35.98 -39.90 18.80
CA ALA A 831 -35.70 -39.89 20.23
C ALA A 831 -34.18 -39.90 20.48
N MET A 832 -33.71 -39.02 21.37
CA MET A 832 -32.29 -38.86 21.75
C MET A 832 -31.94 -39.47 23.13
N ALA A 833 -32.97 -39.90 23.88
CA ALA A 833 -32.88 -40.46 25.21
C ALA A 833 -33.87 -41.64 25.39
N PRO A 834 -33.69 -42.52 26.40
CA PRO A 834 -34.77 -43.40 26.85
C PRO A 834 -35.99 -42.58 27.31
N LYS A 835 -37.20 -43.15 27.26
CA LYS A 835 -38.43 -42.48 27.73
C LYS A 835 -38.36 -41.95 29.17
N SER A 836 -37.60 -42.62 30.04
CA SER A 836 -37.36 -42.17 31.43
C SER A 836 -36.45 -40.94 31.56
N TYR A 837 -35.99 -40.39 30.44
CA TYR A 837 -35.13 -39.20 30.33
C TYR A 837 -35.69 -38.22 29.27
N GLU A 838 -36.95 -38.37 28.85
CA GLU A 838 -37.50 -37.66 27.67
C GLU A 838 -37.48 -36.14 27.82
N GLU A 839 -37.60 -35.63 29.06
CA GLU A 839 -37.47 -34.21 29.42
C GLU A 839 -36.05 -33.80 29.91
N GLU A 840 -35.16 -34.77 30.17
CA GLU A 840 -33.81 -34.49 30.71
C GLU A 840 -32.78 -34.11 29.63
N ALA A 841 -31.74 -33.39 30.04
CA ALA A 841 -30.52 -33.21 29.27
C ALA A 841 -29.70 -34.52 29.20
N VAL A 842 -29.00 -34.76 28.08
CA VAL A 842 -28.32 -36.02 27.74
C VAL A 842 -26.82 -35.82 27.51
N PRO A 843 -25.95 -36.82 27.72
CA PRO A 843 -24.52 -36.68 27.43
C PRO A 843 -24.28 -36.38 25.94
N TRP A 844 -23.16 -35.71 25.60
CA TRP A 844 -22.84 -35.42 24.19
C TRP A 844 -22.57 -36.70 23.40
N PHE A 845 -21.76 -37.62 23.94
CA PHE A 845 -21.59 -38.99 23.45
C PHE A 845 -22.18 -39.98 24.45
N TRP A 846 -23.19 -40.76 24.05
CA TRP A 846 -23.73 -41.81 24.93
C TRP A 846 -22.71 -42.94 25.15
N LEU A 847 -21.75 -43.13 24.24
CA LEU A 847 -20.75 -44.20 24.29
C LEU A 847 -19.47 -43.86 25.09
N GLU A 848 -19.19 -42.59 25.41
CA GLU A 848 -17.95 -42.19 26.09
C GLU A 848 -17.77 -42.97 27.41
N SER A 849 -16.68 -43.72 27.50
CA SER A 849 -16.54 -44.81 28.48
C SER A 849 -15.68 -44.46 29.71
N LYS A 850 -14.72 -43.56 29.53
CA LYS A 850 -13.59 -43.27 30.44
C LYS A 850 -13.92 -42.13 31.42
N PRO A 851 -13.89 -42.35 32.76
CA PRO A 851 -14.22 -41.32 33.75
C PRO A 851 -13.10 -40.29 33.94
N MET A 852 -13.41 -39.18 34.63
CA MET A 852 -12.44 -38.14 34.98
C MET A 852 -11.29 -38.70 35.85
N THR A 853 -11.58 -39.68 36.71
CA THR A 853 -10.60 -40.36 37.57
C THR A 853 -9.55 -41.12 36.77
N PHE A 854 -9.98 -41.89 35.75
CA PHE A 854 -9.08 -42.55 34.80
C PHE A 854 -8.20 -41.53 34.08
N TRP A 855 -8.78 -40.47 33.52
CA TRP A 855 -8.00 -39.47 32.78
C TRP A 855 -6.97 -38.75 33.66
N LYS A 856 -7.29 -38.44 34.92
CA LYS A 856 -6.34 -37.89 35.90
C LYS A 856 -5.17 -38.85 36.16
N GLN A 857 -5.44 -40.13 36.38
CA GLN A 857 -4.40 -41.16 36.55
C GLN A 857 -3.55 -41.32 35.28
N PHE A 858 -4.20 -41.29 34.10
CA PHE A 858 -3.55 -41.48 32.81
C PHE A 858 -2.56 -40.35 32.49
N VAL A 859 -2.97 -39.08 32.57
CA VAL A 859 -2.08 -37.94 32.25
C VAL A 859 -0.92 -37.82 33.25
N ALA A 860 -1.12 -38.23 34.50
CA ALA A 860 -0.06 -38.31 35.50
C ALA A 860 0.93 -39.45 35.20
N ALA A 861 0.44 -40.66 34.94
CA ALA A 861 1.27 -41.84 34.64
C ALA A 861 2.14 -41.65 33.38
N TRP A 862 1.66 -40.90 32.39
CA TRP A 862 2.40 -40.55 31.18
C TRP A 862 3.15 -39.20 31.27
N SER A 863 3.17 -38.55 32.44
CA SER A 863 3.90 -37.29 32.68
C SER A 863 3.59 -36.21 31.64
N ALA A 864 2.30 -35.91 31.44
CA ALA A 864 1.84 -34.97 30.43
C ALA A 864 2.31 -33.53 30.72
N GLY A 865 3.14 -32.97 29.83
CA GLY A 865 3.45 -31.55 29.81
C GLY A 865 2.33 -30.72 29.17
N PHE A 866 1.62 -31.29 28.19
CA PHE A 866 0.34 -30.81 27.65
C PHE A 866 -0.36 -31.91 26.84
N VAL A 867 -1.64 -31.72 26.55
CA VAL A 867 -2.52 -32.70 25.89
C VAL A 867 -3.16 -32.11 24.62
N VAL A 868 -3.23 -32.92 23.58
CA VAL A 868 -3.92 -32.63 22.30
C VAL A 868 -4.96 -33.72 22.06
N ASP A 869 -6.25 -33.44 22.23
CA ASP A 869 -7.34 -34.38 21.97
C ASP A 869 -7.92 -34.15 20.56
N LEU A 870 -7.68 -35.09 19.65
CA LEU A 870 -8.03 -35.00 18.24
C LEU A 870 -9.53 -35.20 17.97
N ARG A 871 -10.27 -35.80 18.92
CA ARG A 871 -11.73 -35.94 18.90
C ARG A 871 -12.25 -35.81 20.32
N MET A 872 -12.38 -34.55 20.73
CA MET A 872 -12.61 -34.11 22.09
C MET A 872 -13.62 -34.98 22.86
N THR A 873 -13.09 -35.65 23.87
CA THR A 873 -13.85 -36.29 24.96
C THR A 873 -14.42 -35.23 25.91
N THR A 874 -15.44 -35.57 26.71
CA THR A 874 -15.99 -34.63 27.70
C THR A 874 -15.19 -34.62 29.01
N GLN A 875 -14.59 -35.76 29.41
CA GLN A 875 -13.93 -35.88 30.72
C GLN A 875 -12.42 -35.58 30.75
N LEU A 876 -11.66 -35.81 29.67
CA LEU A 876 -10.23 -35.45 29.60
C LEU A 876 -9.94 -33.96 29.76
N PRO A 877 -10.66 -33.01 29.10
CA PRO A 877 -10.39 -31.59 29.27
C PRO A 877 -10.61 -31.13 30.71
N LEU A 878 -11.61 -31.69 31.40
CA LEU A 878 -11.87 -31.44 32.82
C LEU A 878 -10.77 -32.02 33.73
N ALA A 879 -10.26 -33.22 33.40
CA ALA A 879 -9.11 -33.80 34.09
C ALA A 879 -7.83 -32.94 33.93
N CYS A 880 -7.55 -32.45 32.73
CA CYS A 880 -6.39 -31.58 32.45
C CYS A 880 -6.52 -30.23 33.14
N LEU A 881 -7.69 -29.60 33.06
CA LEU A 881 -8.04 -28.36 33.75
C LEU A 881 -7.82 -28.47 35.26
N SER A 882 -8.37 -29.52 35.89
CA SER A 882 -8.20 -29.81 37.32
C SER A 882 -6.76 -30.16 37.73
N ALA A 883 -5.88 -30.49 36.79
CA ALA A 883 -4.47 -30.79 37.01
C ALA A 883 -3.54 -29.61 36.59
N ALA A 884 -4.11 -28.48 36.15
CA ALA A 884 -3.40 -27.35 35.55
C ALA A 884 -2.52 -27.66 34.31
N ILE A 885 -2.76 -28.81 33.66
CA ILE A 885 -2.06 -29.27 32.44
C ILE A 885 -2.69 -28.61 31.21
N PRO A 886 -1.92 -27.90 30.34
CA PRO A 886 -2.46 -27.30 29.13
C PRO A 886 -3.12 -28.32 28.20
N TYR A 887 -4.26 -27.95 27.65
CA TYR A 887 -5.10 -28.82 26.80
C TYR A 887 -5.57 -28.09 25.54
N LEU A 888 -5.51 -28.77 24.40
CA LEU A 888 -6.14 -28.38 23.14
C LEU A 888 -7.07 -29.50 22.64
N GLY A 889 -8.37 -29.25 22.57
CA GLY A 889 -9.37 -30.21 22.08
C GLY A 889 -9.96 -29.81 20.74
N PHE A 890 -10.03 -30.76 19.81
CA PHE A 890 -10.67 -30.59 18.51
C PHE A 890 -12.11 -31.14 18.53
N ALA A 891 -13.08 -30.23 18.41
CA ALA A 891 -14.49 -30.55 18.32
C ALA A 891 -14.87 -31.06 16.93
N SER A 892 -15.95 -31.85 16.87
CA SER A 892 -16.54 -32.35 15.61
C SER A 892 -17.40 -31.31 14.88
N SER A 893 -17.85 -30.24 15.55
CA SER A 893 -18.56 -29.10 14.95
C SER A 893 -18.55 -27.89 15.89
N ASN A 894 -18.86 -26.69 15.37
CA ASN A 894 -19.07 -25.50 16.19
C ASN A 894 -20.10 -25.72 17.33
N LYS A 895 -21.18 -26.47 17.11
CA LYS A 895 -22.16 -26.73 18.18
C LYS A 895 -21.58 -27.63 19.28
N HIS A 896 -20.63 -28.51 18.96
CA HIS A 896 -19.84 -29.27 19.94
C HIS A 896 -18.81 -28.37 20.65
N ALA A 897 -18.08 -27.52 19.92
CA ALA A 897 -17.09 -26.62 20.49
C ALA A 897 -17.70 -25.59 21.47
N ALA A 898 -18.89 -25.04 21.16
CA ALA A 898 -19.61 -24.14 22.06
C ALA A 898 -20.12 -24.86 23.33
N PHE A 899 -20.60 -26.11 23.19
CA PHE A 899 -20.97 -26.93 24.34
C PHE A 899 -19.76 -27.19 25.27
N MET A 900 -18.63 -27.63 24.71
CA MET A 900 -17.44 -27.92 25.52
C MET A 900 -16.74 -26.66 26.05
N SER A 901 -16.85 -25.52 25.37
CA SER A 901 -16.42 -24.24 25.92
C SER A 901 -17.21 -23.88 27.17
N ASN A 902 -18.55 -23.98 27.14
CA ASN A 902 -19.39 -23.79 28.33
C ASN A 902 -19.03 -24.74 29.49
N VAL A 903 -18.85 -26.03 29.21
CA VAL A 903 -18.46 -27.02 30.23
C VAL A 903 -17.12 -26.66 30.89
N LEU A 904 -16.16 -26.15 30.11
CA LEU A 904 -14.85 -25.73 30.63
C LEU A 904 -14.86 -24.35 31.30
N ASP A 905 -15.69 -23.42 30.84
CA ASP A 905 -15.84 -22.10 31.42
C ASP A 905 -16.53 -22.18 32.79
N LEU A 906 -17.56 -23.02 32.93
CA LEU A 906 -18.17 -23.36 34.22
C LEU A 906 -17.14 -24.03 35.16
N ALA A 907 -16.41 -25.05 34.69
CA ALA A 907 -15.41 -25.73 35.51
C ALA A 907 -14.25 -24.82 35.91
N ALA A 908 -13.93 -23.80 35.10
CA ALA A 908 -12.93 -22.81 35.45
C ALA A 908 -13.37 -21.92 36.63
N LEU A 909 -14.66 -21.71 36.89
CA LEU A 909 -15.12 -20.94 38.06
C LEU A 909 -14.69 -21.60 39.38
N GLU A 910 -14.91 -22.91 39.53
CA GLU A 910 -14.46 -23.68 40.71
C GLU A 910 -12.94 -23.51 40.91
N HIS A 911 -12.19 -23.61 39.81
CA HIS A 911 -10.74 -23.60 39.80
C HIS A 911 -10.11 -22.19 39.89
N ILE A 912 -10.85 -21.13 39.60
CA ILE A 912 -10.50 -19.73 39.91
C ILE A 912 -10.70 -19.47 41.41
N CYS A 913 -11.72 -20.06 42.02
CA CYS A 913 -12.03 -19.92 43.44
C CYS A 913 -11.10 -20.72 44.38
N LYS A 914 -10.31 -21.66 43.84
CA LYS A 914 -9.48 -22.61 44.58
C LYS A 914 -8.05 -22.10 44.79
N ASN A 915 -7.73 -21.71 46.02
CA ASN A 915 -6.39 -21.26 46.39
C ASN A 915 -5.33 -22.35 46.06
N GLY A 916 -4.15 -21.92 45.57
CA GLY A 916 -3.08 -22.80 45.10
C GLY A 916 -3.28 -23.38 43.69
N HIS A 917 -4.41 -23.14 43.02
CA HIS A 917 -4.61 -23.55 41.62
C HIS A 917 -4.04 -22.50 40.63
N TYR A 918 -3.60 -22.94 39.44
CA TYR A 918 -3.00 -22.05 38.42
C TYR A 918 -3.95 -20.93 37.92
N LEU A 919 -5.26 -21.14 38.01
CA LEU A 919 -6.27 -20.14 37.63
C LEU A 919 -6.69 -19.21 38.78
N TYR A 920 -6.13 -19.38 39.99
CA TYR A 920 -6.48 -18.57 41.15
C TYR A 920 -6.11 -17.10 40.94
N SER A 921 -7.06 -16.21 41.22
CA SER A 921 -6.86 -14.76 41.30
C SER A 921 -7.75 -14.24 42.41
N GLN A 922 -7.19 -13.57 43.41
CA GLN A 922 -7.91 -13.21 44.64
C GLN A 922 -9.13 -12.30 44.37
N GLU A 923 -8.97 -11.29 43.52
CA GLU A 923 -10.04 -10.35 43.14
C GLU A 923 -11.16 -11.07 42.38
N LEU A 924 -10.81 -11.84 41.34
CA LEU A 924 -11.78 -12.57 40.52
C LEU A 924 -12.46 -13.69 41.33
N ALA A 925 -11.76 -14.31 42.28
CA ALA A 925 -12.30 -15.34 43.16
C ALA A 925 -13.30 -14.81 44.20
N SER A 926 -13.29 -13.51 44.54
CA SER A 926 -14.41 -12.90 45.26
C SER A 926 -15.60 -12.74 44.31
N ALA A 927 -15.42 -11.98 43.23
CA ALA A 927 -16.50 -11.66 42.30
C ALA A 927 -17.21 -12.90 41.71
N VAL A 928 -16.48 -14.02 41.51
CA VAL A 928 -17.07 -15.31 41.11
C VAL A 928 -17.87 -15.95 42.25
N LYS A 929 -17.45 -15.89 43.52
CA LYS A 929 -18.27 -16.38 44.65
C LYS A 929 -19.51 -15.51 44.87
N ASP A 930 -19.37 -14.20 44.68
CA ASP A 930 -20.41 -13.22 44.96
C ASP A 930 -21.51 -13.20 43.87
N LEU A 931 -21.14 -13.49 42.60
CA LEU A 931 -22.05 -13.45 41.44
C LEU A 931 -22.38 -14.83 40.82
N TYR A 932 -21.66 -15.90 41.19
CA TYR A 932 -21.84 -17.27 40.67
C TYR A 932 -21.92 -18.35 41.77
N SER A 933 -22.44 -18.02 42.95
CA SER A 933 -22.68 -18.98 44.05
C SER A 933 -23.47 -20.21 43.61
N ASP A 934 -24.56 -19.98 42.86
CA ASP A 934 -25.54 -21.00 42.48
C ASP A 934 -24.93 -22.01 41.49
N GLU A 935 -24.03 -21.54 40.61
CA GLU A 935 -23.24 -22.37 39.70
C GLU A 935 -22.13 -23.16 40.41
N LEU A 936 -21.55 -22.62 41.48
CA LEU A 936 -20.56 -23.34 42.32
C LEU A 936 -21.21 -24.41 43.22
N GLU A 937 -22.47 -24.21 43.64
CA GLU A 937 -23.27 -25.20 44.37
C GLU A 937 -23.66 -26.43 43.49
N THR A 938 -23.51 -26.34 42.16
CA THR A 938 -23.97 -27.36 41.20
C THR A 938 -22.78 -28.08 40.52
N PRO A 939 -22.20 -29.13 41.12
CA PRO A 939 -21.01 -29.81 40.59
C PRO A 939 -21.26 -30.47 39.23
N ILE A 940 -20.40 -30.14 38.25
CA ILE A 940 -20.50 -30.55 36.83
C ILE A 940 -20.40 -32.07 36.66
N ASN A 941 -19.75 -32.77 37.59
CA ASN A 941 -19.71 -34.22 37.70
C ASN A 941 -19.90 -34.64 39.17
N GLN A 942 -20.87 -35.51 39.43
CA GLN A 942 -20.83 -36.44 40.56
C GLN A 942 -20.66 -37.85 40.00
N ASP A 943 -19.43 -38.35 39.97
CA ASP A 943 -19.24 -39.81 40.07
C ASP A 943 -19.44 -40.15 41.55
N ILE A 944 -20.40 -41.04 41.84
CA ILE A 944 -20.68 -41.47 43.22
C ILE A 944 -19.47 -42.26 43.71
N ALA A 945 -18.80 -41.76 44.75
CA ALA A 945 -17.83 -42.56 45.48
C ALA A 945 -18.58 -43.68 46.19
N VAL A 946 -18.26 -44.93 45.85
CA VAL A 946 -18.59 -46.06 46.72
C VAL A 946 -17.64 -45.94 47.91
N GLU A 947 -18.18 -45.63 49.08
CA GLU A 947 -17.41 -45.56 50.30
C GLU A 947 -16.83 -46.95 50.60
N SER A 948 -15.51 -47.00 50.81
CA SER A 948 -14.85 -48.22 51.23
C SER A 948 -15.01 -48.34 52.74
N ASP A 949 -16.07 -49.02 53.18
CA ASP A 949 -16.31 -49.37 54.59
C ASP A 949 -15.21 -50.29 55.11
N GLY A 950 -14.10 -49.68 55.49
CA GLY A 950 -13.03 -50.29 56.28
C GLY A 950 -13.36 -50.20 57.76
N GLU A 951 -14.37 -50.94 58.23
CA GLU A 951 -14.57 -51.15 59.67
C GLU A 951 -13.33 -51.89 60.23
N ALA A 952 -12.51 -51.15 60.98
CA ALA A 952 -11.32 -51.64 61.65
C ALA A 952 -11.35 -51.18 63.12
N GLY A 953 -11.95 -52.00 63.97
CA GLY A 953 -12.20 -51.75 65.39
C GLY A 953 -13.69 -51.99 65.73
N GLU A 954 -14.07 -52.75 66.77
CA GLU A 954 -13.27 -53.34 67.87
C GLU A 954 -13.73 -54.77 68.22
N SER A 955 -12.86 -55.77 68.06
CA SER A 955 -12.78 -56.98 68.90
C SER A 955 -11.47 -57.75 68.70
#